data_AF-A0A3M7T5Q5-F1
#
_entry.id   AF-A0A3M7T5Q5-F1
#
_cell.length_a   1.000
_cell.length_b   1.000
_cell.length_c   1.000
_cell.angle_alpha   90.00
_cell.angle_beta   90.00
_cell.angle_gamma   90.00
#
_symmetry.space_group_name_H-M   'P 1'
#
loop_
_entity.id
_entity.type
_entity.pdbx_description
1 polymer ?
#
loop_
_entity_poly.entity_id
_entity_poly.type
_entity_poly.pdbx_seq_one_letter_code
_entity_poly.pdbx_strand_id
1 'polypeptide(L)'
;MIIFESNNLIKKRNLKLFFIFYKIEMISTTKKIILTLFILFHFFGTFQSSLSKIQTQGKWFVDQNGRIILFHGFNAVSKQFPWVPDHSNLNLKNDTHLSLFKQWGFNSVRLGLMWSGLFPAKNQLNHTYVNEMVSIVKNLEKYGIYTILDLHQDMMSTKFASYDGFPIWFINELPNSKLQFPWPITNKTIEFNIFSSYITEACGFAFQCLYDNINNVQEHFFNYWRTVSQLFSNSSSILAYELINEPWAGNIYQNPFLLLPGITDKVNLLPLYDKTYEEIRKYDKKTIVFYEPVTWGLVTSKGAFGTGFDRAPSNDSSGTALSWHFYCWLLDIDPNLLVNGSFPGFVREVCSDWQLTSFFKSIQDESEKLGGSASFLTEFGTCVYQDPVSHHINLDNCKYVLDASDDHFQSWTYWDSNFFGPNPEINEEIIKIFSRVYPMATNGIPINYSYNTTTKYFMYNYQINITNYRQAILTTEIFIPKFAFPNGFEINVTDGLKWTFNEESSRVEIILDSKIIQNFFQGHKMKYVKEILLVLVIGDFHIPYRSHGLPKRFKSLLVPGRIQHILSTGNLCNKETYDYLKTLANDVHVVRGDFDDVIEFPEQKIVTVGQFRIGLTHGHQIVPWGDKESLTMLQRQLDVDVLITGHTHQFEAFEEDNKFFINPGSATGAYSPLRHSSIPSFVLMDIQTSSITIYIYKYVDNDLKVEKMEYSKK
;
A
#
# COMPACT_ATOMS: atom_id res chain seq x y z
N MET A 1 45.78 58.25 3.66
CA MET A 1 45.80 56.88 3.12
C MET A 1 44.86 56.07 4.01
N ILE A 2 43.56 56.13 3.72
CA ILE A 2 42.79 55.07 3.02
C ILE A 2 42.63 53.84 3.94
N ILE A 3 41.46 53.32 4.32
CA ILE A 3 40.01 53.66 4.31
C ILE A 3 39.36 52.41 5.00
N PHE A 4 38.50 52.58 6.02
CA PHE A 4 37.05 52.27 6.00
C PHE A 4 36.66 50.85 5.54
N GLU A 5 35.66 50.15 6.08
CA GLU A 5 34.72 50.27 7.20
C GLU A 5 33.96 48.94 7.15
N SER A 6 33.83 48.20 8.25
CA SER A 6 32.97 47.01 8.33
C SER A 6 31.74 47.31 9.17
N ASN A 7 30.58 47.20 8.53
CA ASN A 7 29.26 47.66 8.96
C ASN A 7 28.77 47.16 10.33
N ASN A 8 28.31 48.13 11.12
CA ASN A 8 27.33 47.99 12.19
C ASN A 8 25.92 47.79 11.60
N LEU A 9 25.12 46.88 12.19
CA LEU A 9 23.69 47.04 12.54
C LEU A 9 23.09 45.67 12.83
N ILE A 10 22.84 45.36 14.11
CA ILE A 10 21.76 44.53 14.71
C ILE A 10 22.23 44.20 16.15
N LYS A 11 22.26 45.22 17.02
CA LYS A 11 22.57 45.04 18.46
C LYS A 11 21.64 45.83 19.39
N LYS A 12 20.41 46.12 18.96
CA LYS A 12 19.45 46.92 19.74
C LYS A 12 18.04 46.35 19.94
N ARG A 13 17.77 45.08 19.63
CA ARG A 13 16.44 44.46 19.87
C ARG A 13 16.33 43.47 21.04
N ASN A 14 17.45 42.97 21.58
CA ASN A 14 17.42 41.92 22.62
C ASN A 14 17.52 42.40 24.08
N LEU A 15 17.60 43.72 24.35
CA LEU A 15 17.62 44.23 25.74
C LEU A 15 16.24 44.62 26.31
N LYS A 16 15.16 44.61 25.51
CA LYS A 16 13.81 44.93 26.01
C LYS A 16 13.03 43.73 26.57
N LEU A 17 13.41 42.49 26.24
CA LEU A 17 12.74 41.29 26.76
C LEU A 17 13.14 40.95 28.21
N PHE A 18 14.34 41.33 28.65
CA PHE A 18 14.82 40.99 29.98
C PHE A 18 14.15 41.81 31.10
N PHE A 19 13.60 42.98 30.79
CA PHE A 19 12.91 43.84 31.77
C PHE A 19 11.43 43.50 31.99
N ILE A 20 10.84 42.61 31.17
CA ILE A 20 9.43 42.21 31.32
C ILE A 20 9.29 41.04 32.33
N PHE A 21 10.31 40.18 32.45
CA PHE A 21 10.27 39.05 33.38
C PHE A 21 10.35 39.45 34.86
N TYR A 22 11.00 40.59 35.19
CA TYR A 22 11.18 41.00 36.58
C TYR A 22 9.97 41.72 37.20
N LYS A 23 8.88 41.93 36.44
CA LYS A 23 7.68 42.65 36.92
C LYS A 23 6.42 41.77 37.05
N ILE A 24 6.56 40.44 36.93
CA ILE A 24 5.45 39.46 36.99
C ILE A 24 5.27 38.86 38.41
N GLU A 25 6.16 39.14 39.36
CA GLU A 25 6.01 38.70 40.76
C GLU A 25 4.99 39.51 41.59
N MET A 26 4.45 40.61 41.05
CA MET A 26 3.59 41.55 41.78
C MET A 26 2.10 41.53 41.37
N ILE A 27 1.60 40.41 40.85
CA ILE A 27 0.20 40.30 40.40
C ILE A 27 -0.50 39.12 41.09
N SER A 28 -1.64 39.40 41.72
CA SER A 28 -2.41 38.47 42.57
C SER A 28 -2.82 37.18 41.86
N THR A 29 -2.98 36.11 42.65
CA THR A 29 -3.21 34.72 42.23
C THR A 29 -4.35 34.55 41.23
N THR A 30 -5.38 35.40 41.31
CA THR A 30 -6.55 35.39 40.40
C THR A 30 -6.21 35.85 38.98
N LYS A 31 -5.28 36.80 38.83
CA LYS A 31 -4.81 37.29 37.52
C LYS A 31 -3.79 36.34 36.88
N LYS A 32 -3.04 35.55 37.67
CA LYS A 32 -2.21 34.45 37.14
C LYS A 32 -3.09 33.37 36.49
N ILE A 33 -4.20 32.98 37.12
CA ILE A 33 -5.11 31.97 36.55
C ILE A 33 -5.74 32.48 35.24
N ILE A 34 -6.19 33.75 35.19
CA ILE A 34 -6.77 34.33 33.98
C ILE A 34 -5.72 34.48 32.88
N LEU A 35 -4.49 34.90 33.19
CA LEU A 35 -3.42 35.03 32.19
C LEU A 35 -2.92 33.66 31.69
N THR A 36 -2.84 32.65 32.56
CA THR A 36 -2.50 31.28 32.15
C THR A 36 -3.62 30.64 31.33
N LEU A 37 -4.89 30.89 31.68
CA LEU A 37 -6.04 30.49 30.85
C LEU A 37 -6.07 31.25 29.53
N PHE A 38 -5.70 32.54 29.48
CA PHE A 38 -5.62 33.32 28.24
C PHE A 38 -4.45 32.87 27.35
N ILE A 39 -3.32 32.49 27.92
CA ILE A 39 -2.16 31.93 27.19
C ILE A 39 -2.47 30.50 26.71
N LEU A 40 -3.19 29.69 27.49
CA LEU A 40 -3.74 28.40 27.03
C LEU A 40 -4.78 28.59 25.93
N PHE A 41 -5.69 29.57 26.04
CA PHE A 41 -6.69 29.87 24.99
C PHE A 41 -6.08 30.47 23.73
N HIS A 42 -4.98 31.24 23.83
CA HIS A 42 -4.23 31.75 22.67
C HIS A 42 -3.26 30.72 22.06
N PHE A 43 -2.84 29.69 22.80
CA PHE A 43 -2.13 28.54 22.23
C PHE A 43 -3.08 27.50 21.60
N PHE A 44 -4.36 27.49 22.00
CA PHE A 44 -5.44 26.78 21.32
C PHE A 44 -6.16 27.64 20.26
N GLY A 45 -5.59 28.78 19.88
CA GLY A 45 -5.87 29.35 18.57
C GLY A 45 -5.33 28.37 17.53
N THR A 46 -6.23 27.81 16.72
CA THR A 46 -5.97 26.83 15.67
C THR A 46 -4.67 27.15 14.91
N PHE A 47 -3.56 26.56 15.34
CA PHE A 47 -2.47 26.26 14.43
C PHE A 47 -3.06 25.22 13.48
N GLN A 48 -3.67 25.68 12.40
CA GLN A 48 -3.95 24.85 11.25
C GLN A 48 -2.58 24.43 10.74
N SER A 49 -2.10 23.29 11.24
CA SER A 49 -0.87 22.66 10.78
C SER A 49 -1.05 22.47 9.27
N SER A 50 -0.28 23.21 8.47
CA SER A 50 -0.15 22.94 7.05
C SER A 50 0.13 21.44 6.86
N LEU A 51 -0.48 20.82 5.85
CA LEU A 51 -0.24 19.41 5.54
C LEU A 51 1.26 19.15 5.44
N SER A 52 1.74 18.00 5.90
CA SER A 52 3.15 17.64 5.81
C SER A 52 3.52 17.37 4.35
N LYS A 53 4.67 17.86 3.89
CA LYS A 53 5.16 17.48 2.55
C LYS A 53 5.41 15.98 2.49
N ILE A 54 4.87 15.32 1.48
CA ILE A 54 5.01 13.88 1.24
C ILE A 54 6.21 13.63 0.32
N GLN A 55 6.92 12.53 0.57
CA GLN A 55 8.03 12.03 -0.23
C GLN A 55 7.83 10.54 -0.55
N THR A 56 8.61 9.97 -1.46
CA THR A 56 8.64 8.51 -1.64
C THR A 56 9.86 7.91 -0.95
N GLN A 57 9.68 6.72 -0.37
CA GLN A 57 10.76 5.92 0.19
C GLN A 57 10.54 4.46 -0.20
N GLY A 58 11.28 4.01 -1.22
CA GLY A 58 10.89 2.81 -1.93
C GLY A 58 9.44 2.94 -2.40
N LYS A 59 8.67 1.84 -2.30
CA LYS A 59 7.30 1.80 -2.82
C LYS A 59 6.28 2.63 -2.01
N TRP A 60 6.71 3.29 -0.95
CA TRP A 60 5.83 3.95 0.00
C TRP A 60 5.82 5.46 -0.16
N PHE A 61 4.65 6.06 0.03
CA PHE A 61 4.53 7.49 0.31
C PHE A 61 4.72 7.73 1.81
N VAL A 62 5.61 8.65 2.18
CA VAL A 62 5.97 8.92 3.57
C VAL A 62 5.80 10.39 3.91
N ASP A 63 5.31 10.67 5.11
CA ASP A 63 5.30 12.03 5.65
C ASP A 63 6.68 12.43 6.22
N GLN A 64 6.79 13.69 6.67
CA GLN A 64 8.04 14.23 7.24
C GLN A 64 8.53 13.50 8.51
N ASN A 65 7.64 12.73 9.15
CA ASN A 65 7.96 11.95 10.34
C ASN A 65 8.28 10.48 10.00
N GLY A 66 8.22 10.10 8.71
CA GLY A 66 8.47 8.75 8.23
C GLY A 66 7.27 7.80 8.38
N ARG A 67 6.06 8.33 8.61
CA ARG A 67 4.83 7.50 8.59
C ARG A 67 4.43 7.22 7.15
N ILE A 68 4.01 5.99 6.88
CA ILE A 68 3.51 5.59 5.57
C ILE A 68 2.07 6.07 5.41
N ILE A 69 1.79 6.81 4.34
CA ILE A 69 0.49 7.43 4.08
C ILE A 69 -0.20 6.67 2.95
N LEU A 70 -1.48 6.34 3.15
CA LEU A 70 -2.34 5.73 2.15
C LEU A 70 -3.36 6.78 1.68
N PHE A 71 -3.49 6.98 0.38
CA PHE A 71 -4.36 8.01 -0.18
C PHE A 71 -5.59 7.42 -0.85
N HIS A 72 -6.77 7.84 -0.40
CA HIS A 72 -8.06 7.54 -1.00
C HIS A 72 -8.71 8.85 -1.44
N GLY A 73 -9.24 8.90 -2.65
CA GLY A 73 -9.70 10.14 -3.24
C GLY A 73 -10.52 10.00 -4.51
N PHE A 74 -10.63 11.11 -5.24
CA PHE A 74 -11.39 11.18 -6.48
C PHE A 74 -10.80 12.19 -7.46
N ASN A 75 -11.22 12.08 -8.70
CA ASN A 75 -10.89 12.99 -9.79
C ASN A 75 -11.84 14.18 -9.82
N ALA A 76 -11.28 15.37 -9.97
CA ALA A 76 -11.99 16.64 -10.11
C ALA A 76 -11.46 17.38 -11.34
N VAL A 77 -12.01 17.06 -12.50
CA VAL A 77 -11.54 17.57 -13.79
C VAL A 77 -12.67 18.27 -14.52
N SER A 78 -12.44 19.51 -14.94
CA SER A 78 -13.37 20.28 -15.76
C SER A 78 -12.81 20.39 -17.18
N LYS A 79 -13.34 19.57 -18.09
CA LYS A 79 -12.84 19.41 -19.47
C LYS A 79 -13.27 20.56 -20.40
N GLN A 80 -14.27 21.34 -19.99
CA GLN A 80 -14.85 22.44 -20.78
C GLN A 80 -14.52 23.80 -20.17
N PHE A 81 -14.50 24.85 -20.99
CA PHE A 81 -14.40 26.23 -20.51
C PHE A 81 -15.46 26.50 -19.42
N PRO A 82 -15.09 27.11 -18.27
CA PRO A 82 -13.84 27.80 -17.95
C PRO A 82 -12.72 26.92 -17.35
N TRP A 83 -12.81 25.60 -17.46
CA TRP A 83 -11.83 24.59 -16.98
C TRP A 83 -11.60 24.56 -15.47
N VAL A 84 -12.51 25.17 -14.72
CA VAL A 84 -12.54 25.13 -13.25
C VAL A 84 -13.61 24.12 -12.81
N PRO A 85 -13.32 23.20 -11.89
CA PRO A 85 -14.31 22.26 -11.35
C PRO A 85 -15.23 22.97 -10.33
N ASP A 86 -16.12 23.78 -10.87
CA ASP A 86 -17.09 24.61 -10.13
C ASP A 86 -18.46 24.47 -10.80
N HIS A 87 -19.10 23.31 -10.59
CA HIS A 87 -20.45 23.02 -11.08
C HIS A 87 -21.30 22.39 -9.97
N SER A 88 -22.61 22.24 -10.20
CA SER A 88 -23.60 21.91 -9.16
C SER A 88 -23.26 20.64 -8.37
N ASN A 89 -22.66 19.65 -9.03
CA ASN A 89 -22.36 18.34 -8.45
C ASN A 89 -20.91 18.22 -7.94
N LEU A 90 -20.03 19.18 -8.25
CA LEU A 90 -18.67 19.24 -7.73
C LEU A 90 -18.23 20.71 -7.62
N ASN A 91 -18.18 21.20 -6.39
CA ASN A 91 -17.68 22.53 -6.08
C ASN A 91 -16.61 22.44 -4.99
N LEU A 92 -15.34 22.49 -5.41
CA LEU A 92 -14.18 22.44 -4.51
C LEU A 92 -13.92 23.76 -3.77
N LYS A 93 -14.78 24.76 -3.92
CA LYS A 93 -14.79 25.99 -3.11
C LYS A 93 -15.89 26.00 -2.06
N ASN A 94 -16.82 25.04 -2.12
CA ASN A 94 -17.91 24.92 -1.17
C ASN A 94 -17.44 24.19 0.08
N ASP A 95 -17.29 24.93 1.19
CA ASP A 95 -16.89 24.41 2.51
C ASP A 95 -17.78 23.22 2.96
N THR A 96 -19.05 23.17 2.55
CA THR A 96 -19.96 22.06 2.85
C THR A 96 -19.55 20.77 2.11
N HIS A 97 -19.23 20.86 0.82
CA HIS A 97 -18.81 19.69 0.04
C HIS A 97 -17.45 19.18 0.54
N LEU A 98 -16.50 20.08 0.81
CA LEU A 98 -15.20 19.72 1.35
C LEU A 98 -15.29 19.06 2.74
N SER A 99 -16.22 19.55 3.57
CA SER A 99 -16.53 18.92 4.86
C SER A 99 -17.07 17.51 4.68
N LEU A 100 -17.95 17.28 3.70
CA LEU A 100 -18.47 15.94 3.40
C LEU A 100 -17.37 15.01 2.89
N PHE A 101 -16.52 15.44 1.95
CA PHE A 101 -15.39 14.62 1.48
C PHE A 101 -14.45 14.21 2.61
N LYS A 102 -14.15 15.13 3.53
CA LYS A 102 -13.39 14.82 4.75
C LYS A 102 -14.12 13.82 5.64
N GLN A 103 -15.43 13.98 5.84
CA GLN A 103 -16.26 13.06 6.63
C GLN A 103 -16.40 11.68 6.00
N TRP A 104 -16.25 11.57 4.67
CA TRP A 104 -16.18 10.31 3.94
C TRP A 104 -14.76 9.70 3.94
N GLY A 105 -13.79 10.40 4.51
CA GLY A 105 -12.43 9.89 4.67
C GLY A 105 -11.53 10.09 3.46
N PHE A 106 -11.93 10.90 2.48
CA PHE A 106 -11.04 11.25 1.38
C PHE A 106 -9.93 12.19 1.87
N ASN A 107 -8.70 11.88 1.46
CA ASN A 107 -7.50 12.65 1.81
C ASN A 107 -6.68 13.03 0.58
N SER A 108 -7.15 12.74 -0.63
CA SER A 108 -6.54 13.17 -1.89
C SER A 108 -7.58 13.55 -2.94
N VAL A 109 -7.22 14.47 -3.82
CA VAL A 109 -7.97 14.84 -5.03
C VAL A 109 -7.00 14.95 -6.20
N ARG A 110 -7.32 14.27 -7.32
CA ARG A 110 -6.67 14.47 -8.61
C ARG A 110 -7.35 15.62 -9.33
N LEU A 111 -6.70 16.77 -9.35
CA LEU A 111 -7.24 18.04 -9.83
C LEU A 111 -6.72 18.32 -11.24
N GLY A 112 -7.63 18.36 -12.20
CA GLY A 112 -7.30 18.69 -13.59
C GLY A 112 -6.80 20.12 -13.72
N LEU A 113 -5.55 20.27 -14.17
CA LEU A 113 -4.89 21.53 -14.45
C LEU A 113 -4.70 21.69 -15.96
N MET A 114 -5.77 22.15 -16.62
CA MET A 114 -5.83 22.23 -18.08
C MET A 114 -4.77 23.17 -18.65
N TRP A 115 -4.01 22.72 -19.66
CA TRP A 115 -3.04 23.59 -20.34
C TRP A 115 -3.74 24.77 -21.03
N SER A 116 -4.89 24.53 -21.67
CA SER A 116 -5.74 25.60 -22.22
C SER A 116 -6.21 26.61 -21.17
N GLY A 117 -6.45 26.16 -19.93
CA GLY A 117 -6.78 27.04 -18.81
C GLY A 117 -5.61 27.94 -18.41
N LEU A 118 -4.41 27.35 -18.30
CA LEU A 118 -3.19 28.04 -17.86
C LEU A 118 -2.62 28.99 -18.93
N PHE A 119 -2.60 28.54 -20.18
CA PHE A 119 -2.09 29.27 -21.34
C PHE A 119 -3.12 29.27 -22.49
N PRO A 120 -4.20 30.06 -22.38
CA PRO A 120 -5.20 30.16 -23.44
C PRO A 120 -4.65 30.73 -24.75
N ALA A 121 -3.53 31.46 -24.68
CA ALA A 121 -2.76 31.94 -25.83
C ALA A 121 -1.25 31.72 -25.61
N LYS A 122 -0.50 31.67 -26.71
CA LYS A 122 0.95 31.42 -26.69
C LYS A 122 1.68 32.37 -25.76
N ASN A 123 2.40 31.82 -24.78
CA ASN A 123 3.18 32.54 -23.77
C ASN A 123 2.36 33.57 -22.95
N GLN A 124 1.03 33.45 -22.88
CA GLN A 124 0.18 34.32 -22.09
C GLN A 124 -0.43 33.54 -20.91
N LEU A 125 0.10 33.78 -19.72
CA LEU A 125 -0.39 33.16 -18.49
C LEU A 125 -1.75 33.75 -18.10
N ASN A 126 -2.74 32.89 -17.89
CA ASN A 126 -4.06 33.29 -17.41
C ASN A 126 -4.07 33.42 -15.88
N HIS A 127 -3.80 34.63 -15.38
CA HIS A 127 -3.79 34.89 -13.94
C HIS A 127 -5.13 34.61 -13.24
N THR A 128 -6.26 34.79 -13.93
CA THR A 128 -7.58 34.46 -13.37
C THR A 128 -7.68 32.97 -13.09
N TYR A 129 -7.36 32.13 -14.08
CA TYR A 129 -7.34 30.67 -13.91
C TYR A 129 -6.36 30.24 -12.81
N VAL A 130 -5.14 30.79 -12.80
CA VAL A 130 -4.15 30.52 -11.74
C VAL A 130 -4.72 30.82 -10.35
N ASN A 131 -5.36 31.97 -10.16
CA ASN A 131 -5.93 32.34 -8.86
C ASN A 131 -7.04 31.38 -8.42
N GLU A 132 -7.88 30.93 -9.36
CA GLU A 132 -8.94 29.94 -9.08
C GLU A 132 -8.35 28.61 -8.63
N MET A 133 -7.36 28.09 -9.35
CA MET A 133 -6.71 26.80 -9.02
C MET A 133 -5.95 26.87 -7.70
N VAL A 134 -5.22 27.97 -7.44
CA VAL A 134 -4.53 28.20 -6.15
C VAL A 134 -5.54 28.29 -5.00
N SER A 135 -6.70 28.92 -5.22
CA SER A 135 -7.78 28.99 -4.23
C SER A 135 -8.34 27.60 -3.90
N ILE A 136 -8.61 26.79 -4.93
CA ILE A 136 -9.06 25.40 -4.77
C ILE A 136 -8.06 24.57 -3.97
N VAL A 137 -6.76 24.62 -4.31
CA VAL A 137 -5.71 23.90 -3.57
C VAL A 137 -5.67 24.31 -2.11
N LYS A 138 -5.76 25.61 -1.80
CA LYS A 138 -5.78 26.10 -0.42
C LYS A 138 -7.02 25.64 0.34
N ASN A 139 -8.17 25.56 -0.33
CA ASN A 139 -9.39 25.04 0.28
C ASN A 139 -9.25 23.55 0.57
N LEU A 140 -8.72 22.74 -0.34
CA LEU A 140 -8.45 21.32 -0.10
C LEU A 140 -7.49 21.13 1.09
N GLU A 141 -6.43 21.93 1.16
CA GLU A 141 -5.47 21.90 2.27
C GLU A 141 -6.12 22.18 3.63
N LYS A 142 -7.03 23.17 3.71
CA LYS A 142 -7.80 23.48 4.94
C LYS A 142 -8.54 22.26 5.48
N TYR A 143 -8.98 21.35 4.61
CA TYR A 143 -9.69 20.13 4.99
C TYR A 143 -8.78 18.90 5.12
N GLY A 144 -7.47 19.07 4.96
CA GLY A 144 -6.49 17.99 5.08
C GLY A 144 -6.47 17.05 3.87
N ILE A 145 -6.85 17.58 2.69
CA ILE A 145 -6.89 16.84 1.42
C ILE A 145 -5.69 17.27 0.58
N TYR A 146 -4.87 16.31 0.16
CA TYR A 146 -3.75 16.54 -0.75
C TYR A 146 -4.22 16.69 -2.20
N THR A 147 -3.45 17.41 -3.01
CA THR A 147 -3.77 17.61 -4.43
C THR A 147 -2.71 16.98 -5.33
N ILE A 148 -3.16 16.17 -6.30
CA ILE A 148 -2.37 15.78 -7.48
C ILE A 148 -2.75 16.77 -8.59
N LEU A 149 -1.78 17.48 -9.15
CA LEU A 149 -2.03 18.40 -10.27
C LEU A 149 -1.78 17.64 -11.57
N ASP A 150 -2.86 17.42 -12.31
CA ASP A 150 -2.88 16.58 -13.50
C ASP A 150 -2.97 17.44 -14.76
N LEU A 151 -1.97 17.31 -15.65
CA LEU A 151 -2.07 17.83 -17.00
C LEU A 151 -3.04 16.96 -17.82
N HIS A 152 -4.32 17.26 -17.65
CA HIS A 152 -5.38 16.44 -18.21
C HIS A 152 -5.61 16.74 -19.70
N GLN A 153 -5.79 15.68 -20.48
CA GLN A 153 -6.12 15.73 -21.89
C GLN A 153 -6.82 14.43 -22.29
N ASP A 154 -7.75 14.51 -23.24
CA ASP A 154 -8.17 13.36 -24.03
C ASP A 154 -8.04 13.74 -25.50
N MET A 155 -7.24 13.00 -26.27
CA MET A 155 -6.99 13.23 -27.70
C MET A 155 -6.50 14.66 -28.02
N MET A 156 -5.76 15.28 -27.11
CA MET A 156 -5.18 16.62 -27.16
C MET A 156 -6.18 17.79 -27.28
N SER A 157 -7.05 17.85 -28.30
CA SER A 157 -7.78 19.07 -28.67
C SER A 157 -9.09 18.84 -29.42
N THR A 158 -9.94 19.87 -29.43
CA THR A 158 -11.13 19.98 -30.30
C THR A 158 -10.83 19.75 -31.79
N LYS A 159 -9.58 19.97 -32.24
CA LYS A 159 -9.14 19.64 -33.62
C LYS A 159 -9.29 18.16 -33.97
N PHE A 160 -9.29 17.30 -32.97
CA PHE A 160 -9.46 15.85 -33.10
C PHE A 160 -10.79 15.40 -32.48
N ALA A 161 -11.83 16.25 -32.59
CA ALA A 161 -13.19 15.99 -32.10
C ALA A 161 -13.31 15.70 -30.59
N SER A 162 -12.39 16.27 -29.79
CA SER A 162 -12.41 16.25 -28.33
C SER A 162 -12.69 17.66 -27.75
N TYR A 163 -12.10 17.97 -26.60
CA TYR A 163 -12.00 19.30 -25.99
C TYR A 163 -10.55 19.76 -25.97
N ASP A 164 -10.32 21.04 -25.71
CA ASP A 164 -8.96 21.61 -25.69
C ASP A 164 -8.25 21.30 -24.36
N GLY A 165 -7.70 20.09 -24.23
CA GLY A 165 -6.72 19.77 -23.19
C GLY A 165 -5.43 20.53 -23.41
N PHE A 166 -4.88 20.38 -24.61
CA PHE A 166 -3.83 21.19 -25.18
C PHE A 166 -4.44 22.42 -25.86
N PRO A 167 -3.85 23.61 -25.71
CA PRO A 167 -4.39 24.81 -26.32
C PRO A 167 -4.47 24.74 -27.84
N ILE A 168 -5.54 25.26 -28.41
CA ILE A 168 -5.73 25.28 -29.87
C ILE A 168 -4.58 25.98 -30.62
N TRP A 169 -3.96 26.98 -30.01
CA TRP A 169 -2.80 27.69 -30.60
C TRP A 169 -1.58 26.78 -30.71
N PHE A 170 -1.40 25.84 -29.78
CA PHE A 170 -0.30 24.88 -29.82
C PHE A 170 -0.51 23.90 -30.98
N ILE A 171 -1.74 23.38 -31.14
CA ILE A 171 -2.07 22.47 -32.24
C ILE A 171 -1.92 23.16 -33.61
N ASN A 172 -2.30 24.43 -33.73
CA ASN A 172 -2.15 25.20 -34.97
C ASN A 172 -0.69 25.49 -35.35
N GLU A 173 0.28 25.33 -34.44
CA GLU A 173 1.71 25.49 -34.71
C GLU A 173 2.37 24.20 -35.21
N LEU A 174 1.71 23.06 -35.01
CA LEU A 174 2.17 21.78 -35.51
C LEU A 174 2.09 21.75 -37.05
N PRO A 175 3.02 21.05 -37.73
CA PRO A 175 2.89 20.83 -39.16
C PRO A 175 1.61 20.06 -39.48
N ASN A 176 1.16 20.17 -40.73
CA ASN A 176 0.02 19.38 -41.19
C ASN A 176 0.42 17.91 -41.29
N SER A 177 -0.45 17.04 -40.77
CA SER A 177 -0.31 15.59 -40.93
C SER A 177 -0.48 15.17 -42.39
N LYS A 178 0.05 13.99 -42.74
CA LYS A 178 0.00 13.49 -44.11
C LYS A 178 -1.43 13.17 -44.53
N LEU A 179 -2.22 12.61 -43.61
CA LEU A 179 -3.61 12.27 -43.80
C LEU A 179 -4.46 13.10 -42.83
N GLN A 180 -5.44 13.79 -43.37
CA GLN A 180 -6.23 14.73 -42.59
C GLN A 180 -7.20 14.00 -41.67
N PHE A 181 -7.47 14.58 -40.50
CA PHE A 181 -8.51 14.11 -39.61
C PHE A 181 -9.87 14.08 -40.34
N PRO A 182 -10.71 13.03 -40.19
CA PRO A 182 -10.59 11.91 -39.25
C PRO A 182 -10.03 10.60 -39.87
N TRP A 183 -9.20 10.64 -40.92
CA TRP A 183 -8.69 9.41 -41.54
C TRP A 183 -7.97 8.50 -40.51
N PRO A 184 -8.22 7.18 -40.50
CA PRO A 184 -8.93 6.36 -41.51
C PRO A 184 -10.44 6.20 -41.28
N ILE A 185 -11.03 6.91 -40.32
CA ILE A 185 -12.44 6.81 -40.01
C ILE A 185 -13.25 7.43 -41.16
N THR A 186 -13.97 6.61 -41.92
CA THR A 186 -14.71 7.05 -43.13
C THR A 186 -16.20 7.31 -42.89
N ASN A 187 -16.78 6.76 -41.82
CA ASN A 187 -18.23 6.76 -41.62
C ASN A 187 -18.65 7.75 -40.53
N LYS A 188 -19.43 8.78 -40.89
CA LYS A 188 -19.96 9.80 -39.96
C LYS A 188 -21.18 9.32 -39.16
N THR A 189 -21.74 8.16 -39.49
CA THR A 189 -23.05 7.68 -38.99
C THR A 189 -22.97 6.65 -37.87
N ILE A 190 -21.80 6.04 -37.63
CA ILE A 190 -21.56 5.32 -36.39
C ILE A 190 -21.26 6.41 -35.37
N GLU A 191 -22.04 6.49 -34.30
CA GLU A 191 -21.80 7.40 -33.18
C GLU A 191 -20.30 7.45 -32.91
N PHE A 192 -19.71 8.61 -33.15
CA PHE A 192 -18.28 8.82 -33.09
C PHE A 192 -17.87 8.57 -31.64
N ASN A 193 -17.43 7.35 -31.32
CA ASN A 193 -16.81 7.08 -30.03
C ASN A 193 -15.59 7.98 -29.99
N ILE A 194 -15.62 8.99 -29.10
CA ILE A 194 -14.60 10.03 -29.02
C ILE A 194 -13.20 9.41 -28.97
N PHE A 195 -13.02 8.30 -28.23
CA PHE A 195 -11.77 7.56 -28.09
C PHE A 195 -11.21 7.00 -29.41
N SER A 196 -12.03 6.80 -30.43
CA SER A 196 -11.55 6.42 -31.78
C SER A 196 -10.69 7.51 -32.43
N SER A 197 -10.72 8.75 -31.94
CA SER A 197 -9.84 9.81 -32.45
C SER A 197 -8.37 9.50 -32.21
N TYR A 198 -8.01 8.75 -31.17
CA TYR A 198 -6.63 8.34 -30.90
C TYR A 198 -6.01 7.54 -32.03
N ILE A 199 -6.81 6.70 -32.72
CA ILE A 199 -6.32 5.90 -33.85
C ILE A 199 -6.25 6.70 -35.15
N THR A 200 -6.65 7.98 -35.20
CA THR A 200 -6.53 8.78 -36.43
C THR A 200 -5.09 9.22 -36.68
N GLU A 201 -4.69 9.31 -37.95
CA GLU A 201 -3.31 9.67 -38.30
C GLU A 201 -2.95 11.07 -37.83
N ALA A 202 -3.87 12.02 -37.96
CA ALA A 202 -3.65 13.40 -37.53
C ALA A 202 -3.43 13.53 -36.02
N CYS A 203 -4.20 12.79 -35.20
CA CYS A 203 -4.03 12.78 -33.74
C CYS A 203 -2.69 12.13 -33.35
N GLY A 204 -2.41 10.93 -33.86
CA GLY A 204 -1.14 10.24 -33.62
C GLY A 204 0.08 11.06 -34.08
N PHE A 205 -0.02 11.77 -35.20
CA PHE A 205 1.01 12.67 -35.69
C PHE A 205 1.23 13.87 -34.77
N ALA A 206 0.18 14.44 -34.18
CA ALA A 206 0.31 15.55 -33.24
C ALA A 206 1.07 15.14 -31.96
N PHE A 207 0.77 13.95 -31.40
CA PHE A 207 1.55 13.37 -30.31
C PHE A 207 3.01 13.12 -30.73
N GLN A 208 3.25 12.56 -31.92
CA GLN A 208 4.61 12.33 -32.42
C GLN A 208 5.39 13.64 -32.56
N CYS A 209 4.74 14.73 -32.98
CA CYS A 209 5.39 16.05 -33.06
C CYS A 209 5.90 16.52 -31.69
N LEU A 210 5.13 16.26 -30.61
CA LEU A 210 5.57 16.52 -29.25
C LEU A 210 6.76 15.64 -28.85
N TYR A 211 6.71 14.33 -29.14
CA TYR A 211 7.78 13.40 -28.77
C TYR A 211 9.10 13.68 -29.50
N ASP A 212 9.04 13.93 -30.81
CA ASP A 212 10.21 14.22 -31.65
C ASP A 212 10.71 15.67 -31.53
N ASN A 213 10.03 16.51 -30.75
CA ASN A 213 10.31 17.94 -30.60
C ASN A 213 10.30 18.68 -31.96
N ILE A 214 9.35 18.36 -32.83
CA ILE A 214 9.21 19.02 -34.13
C ILE A 214 8.94 20.51 -33.92
N ASN A 215 9.64 21.38 -34.67
CA ASN A 215 9.55 22.84 -34.52
C ASN A 215 9.81 23.34 -33.09
N ASN A 216 10.56 22.60 -32.27
CA ASN A 216 10.85 22.94 -30.88
C ASN A 216 9.61 23.05 -29.96
N VAL A 217 8.54 22.31 -30.27
CA VAL A 217 7.26 22.38 -29.53
C VAL A 217 7.36 21.89 -28.08
N GLN A 218 8.35 21.07 -27.72
CA GLN A 218 8.56 20.64 -26.33
C GLN A 218 8.83 21.83 -25.40
N GLU A 219 9.42 22.91 -25.91
CA GLU A 219 9.69 24.11 -25.09
C GLU A 219 8.39 24.69 -24.50
N HIS A 220 7.27 24.59 -25.22
CA HIS A 220 5.96 25.00 -24.71
C HIS A 220 5.47 24.07 -23.59
N PHE A 221 5.65 22.77 -23.74
CA PHE A 221 5.32 21.77 -22.71
C PHE A 221 6.17 21.96 -21.45
N PHE A 222 7.48 22.19 -21.63
CA PHE A 222 8.40 22.49 -20.53
C PHE A 222 8.10 23.84 -19.88
N ASN A 223 7.71 24.86 -20.65
CA ASN A 223 7.27 26.13 -20.08
C ASN A 223 6.01 25.98 -19.22
N TYR A 224 5.06 25.13 -19.62
CA TYR A 224 3.92 24.78 -18.78
C TYR A 224 4.38 24.21 -17.43
N TRP A 225 5.21 23.17 -17.43
CA TRP A 225 5.66 22.53 -16.18
C TRP A 225 6.59 23.40 -15.33
N ARG A 226 7.42 24.25 -15.93
CA ARG A 226 8.19 25.29 -15.21
C ARG A 226 7.26 26.27 -14.50
N THR A 227 6.18 26.68 -15.16
CA THR A 227 5.21 27.61 -14.57
C THR A 227 4.46 26.94 -13.41
N VAL A 228 3.97 25.71 -13.59
CA VAL A 228 3.28 24.96 -12.52
C VAL A 228 4.20 24.74 -11.31
N SER A 229 5.44 24.29 -11.53
CA SER A 229 6.40 24.08 -10.44
C SER A 229 6.76 25.37 -9.70
N GLN A 230 6.90 26.50 -10.41
CA GLN A 230 7.09 27.81 -9.76
C GLN A 230 5.89 28.22 -8.89
N LEU A 231 4.67 28.04 -9.40
CA LEU A 231 3.44 28.41 -8.70
C LEU A 231 3.23 27.62 -7.40
N PHE A 232 3.56 26.33 -7.42
CA PHE A 232 3.17 25.40 -6.36
C PHE A 232 4.33 24.82 -5.52
N SER A 233 5.59 25.12 -5.84
CA SER A 233 6.78 24.59 -5.12
C SER A 233 6.77 24.75 -3.60
N ASN A 234 6.19 25.84 -3.11
CA ASN A 234 6.10 26.13 -1.67
C ASN A 234 4.89 25.49 -0.98
N SER A 235 3.99 24.85 -1.73
CA SER A 235 2.84 24.17 -1.16
C SER A 235 3.21 22.75 -0.73
N SER A 236 2.96 22.46 0.55
CA SER A 236 3.11 21.12 1.11
C SER A 236 1.89 20.23 0.87
N SER A 237 0.75 20.81 0.51
CA SER A 237 -0.49 20.12 0.16
C SER A 237 -0.50 19.53 -1.25
N ILE A 238 0.39 19.99 -2.15
CA ILE A 238 0.62 19.28 -3.41
C ILE A 238 1.37 17.98 -3.15
N LEU A 239 0.69 16.87 -3.41
CA LEU A 239 1.24 15.52 -3.38
C LEU A 239 2.14 15.30 -4.59
N ALA A 240 1.62 15.53 -5.80
CA ALA A 240 2.33 15.21 -7.03
C ALA A 240 1.97 16.13 -8.21
N TYR A 241 2.88 16.15 -9.18
CA TYR A 241 2.70 16.67 -10.54
C TYR A 241 2.58 15.49 -11.49
N GLU A 242 1.40 15.29 -12.09
CA GLU A 242 1.17 14.22 -13.05
C GLU A 242 1.34 14.73 -14.47
N LEU A 243 2.38 14.21 -15.14
CA LEU A 243 3.00 14.85 -16.30
C LEU A 243 2.07 15.01 -17.49
N ILE A 244 1.23 14.01 -17.75
CA ILE A 244 0.24 13.99 -18.83
C ILE A 244 -0.72 12.82 -18.57
N ASN A 245 -2.01 13.11 -18.58
CA ASN A 245 -3.06 12.08 -18.53
C ASN A 245 -3.04 11.23 -19.81
N GLU A 246 -3.07 9.91 -19.67
CA GLU A 246 -3.28 8.93 -20.75
C GLU A 246 -2.49 9.24 -22.04
N PRO A 247 -1.14 9.24 -21.97
CA PRO A 247 -0.32 9.53 -23.14
C PRO A 247 -0.60 8.53 -24.26
N TRP A 248 -0.78 9.04 -25.49
CA TRP A 248 -0.96 8.19 -26.67
C TRP A 248 0.38 7.77 -27.28
N ALA A 249 0.39 6.67 -28.02
CA ALA A 249 1.61 6.08 -28.53
C ALA A 249 2.39 6.91 -29.58
N GLY A 250 1.76 7.90 -30.21
CA GLY A 250 2.32 8.68 -31.31
C GLY A 250 1.81 8.20 -32.68
N ASN A 251 2.63 8.36 -33.73
CA ASN A 251 2.19 8.08 -35.10
C ASN A 251 2.35 6.61 -35.48
N ILE A 252 1.34 5.81 -35.16
CA ILE A 252 1.29 4.37 -35.46
C ILE A 252 1.26 4.05 -36.97
N TYR A 253 0.94 5.01 -37.84
CA TYR A 253 0.97 4.80 -39.30
C TYR A 253 2.36 4.95 -39.88
N GLN A 254 3.18 5.81 -39.27
CA GLN A 254 4.59 5.94 -39.62
C GLN A 254 5.41 4.80 -39.00
N ASN A 255 5.11 4.42 -37.75
CA ASN A 255 5.75 3.31 -37.07
C ASN A 255 4.72 2.43 -36.32
N PRO A 256 4.25 1.32 -36.93
CA PRO A 256 3.27 0.43 -36.30
C PRO A 256 3.75 -0.24 -35.01
N PHE A 257 5.07 -0.34 -34.80
CA PHE A 257 5.62 -0.90 -33.56
C PHE A 257 5.32 -0.05 -32.34
N LEU A 258 4.88 1.21 -32.50
CA LEU A 258 4.42 2.05 -31.40
C LEU A 258 3.13 1.52 -30.75
N LEU A 259 2.43 0.56 -31.33
CA LEU A 259 1.34 -0.12 -30.62
C LEU A 259 1.84 -1.05 -29.50
N LEU A 260 3.13 -1.38 -29.48
CA LEU A 260 3.76 -2.17 -28.43
C LEU A 260 4.24 -1.23 -27.30
N PRO A 261 3.61 -1.26 -26.11
CA PRO A 261 3.93 -0.35 -25.00
C PRO A 261 5.41 -0.34 -24.63
N GLY A 262 6.06 -1.50 -24.65
CA GLY A 262 7.47 -1.66 -24.33
C GLY A 262 8.41 -0.88 -25.25
N ILE A 263 7.95 -0.55 -26.46
CA ILE A 263 8.69 0.28 -27.43
C ILE A 263 8.30 1.75 -27.24
N THR A 264 7.01 2.04 -27.15
CA THR A 264 6.49 3.40 -27.06
C THR A 264 6.91 4.13 -25.81
N ASP A 265 6.71 3.52 -24.65
CA ASP A 265 7.07 4.14 -23.38
C ASP A 265 8.58 4.42 -23.33
N LYS A 266 9.38 3.53 -23.92
CA LYS A 266 10.84 3.65 -24.00
C LYS A 266 11.31 4.75 -24.93
N VAL A 267 10.73 4.83 -26.13
CA VAL A 267 11.23 5.70 -27.21
C VAL A 267 10.60 7.09 -27.17
N ASN A 268 9.31 7.17 -26.83
CA ASN A 268 8.57 8.43 -26.83
C ASN A 268 8.42 9.02 -25.42
N LEU A 269 7.92 8.24 -24.45
CA LEU A 269 7.52 8.79 -23.15
C LEU A 269 8.71 9.04 -22.22
N LEU A 270 9.58 8.06 -22.01
CA LEU A 270 10.70 8.17 -21.07
C LEU A 270 11.63 9.37 -21.37
N PRO A 271 12.03 9.65 -22.63
CA PRO A 271 12.84 10.84 -22.92
C PRO A 271 12.11 12.16 -22.69
N LEU A 272 10.80 12.23 -22.95
CA LEU A 272 9.99 13.41 -22.64
C LEU A 272 9.90 13.61 -21.12
N TYR A 273 9.69 12.53 -20.36
CA TYR A 273 9.59 12.55 -18.91
C TYR A 273 10.91 12.92 -18.25
N ASP A 274 12.05 12.43 -18.74
CA ASP A 274 13.37 12.82 -18.25
C ASP A 274 13.57 14.33 -18.31
N LYS A 275 13.36 14.92 -19.48
CA LYS A 275 13.51 16.36 -19.68
C LYS A 275 12.50 17.14 -18.85
N THR A 276 11.25 16.69 -18.80
CA THR A 276 10.21 17.38 -18.02
C THR A 276 10.53 17.36 -16.54
N TYR A 277 11.00 16.23 -16.01
CA TYR A 277 11.47 16.08 -14.64
C TYR A 277 12.63 17.06 -14.36
N GLU A 278 13.63 17.13 -15.24
CA GLU A 278 14.75 18.07 -15.10
C GLU A 278 14.28 19.53 -15.06
N GLU A 279 13.33 19.91 -15.92
CA GLU A 279 12.74 21.26 -15.97
C GLU A 279 11.96 21.61 -14.69
N ILE A 280 11.14 20.67 -14.18
CA ILE A 280 10.43 20.82 -12.90
C ILE A 280 11.44 21.02 -11.77
N ARG A 281 12.48 20.18 -11.73
CA ARG A 281 13.50 20.21 -10.68
C ARG A 281 14.33 21.48 -10.67
N LYS A 282 14.30 22.34 -11.70
CA LYS A 282 14.91 23.68 -11.62
C LYS A 282 14.23 24.56 -10.58
N TYR A 283 12.93 24.37 -10.33
CA TYR A 283 12.12 25.23 -9.45
C TYR A 283 11.55 24.50 -8.24
N ASP A 284 11.23 23.22 -8.36
CA ASP A 284 10.72 22.40 -7.26
C ASP A 284 11.53 21.13 -7.05
N LYS A 285 12.24 21.06 -5.92
CA LYS A 285 13.14 19.95 -5.56
C LYS A 285 12.45 18.79 -4.84
N LYS A 286 11.18 18.91 -4.44
CA LYS A 286 10.57 18.00 -3.46
C LYS A 286 9.25 17.39 -3.90
N THR A 287 8.45 18.06 -4.72
CA THR A 287 7.16 17.50 -5.16
C THR A 287 7.38 16.27 -6.02
N ILE A 288 6.62 15.21 -5.75
CA ILE A 288 6.72 13.94 -6.46
C ILE A 288 6.24 14.16 -7.91
N VAL A 289 6.94 13.55 -8.87
CA VAL A 289 6.52 13.57 -10.28
C VAL A 289 5.85 12.23 -10.61
N PHE A 290 4.57 12.29 -10.93
CA PHE A 290 3.78 11.16 -11.41
C PHE A 290 3.94 11.05 -12.93
N TYR A 291 4.24 9.84 -13.40
CA TYR A 291 4.41 9.55 -14.81
C TYR A 291 3.62 8.30 -15.17
N GLU A 292 2.90 8.38 -16.29
CA GLU A 292 2.02 7.31 -16.77
C GLU A 292 2.67 6.58 -17.97
N PRO A 293 2.53 5.24 -18.08
CA PRO A 293 2.73 4.53 -19.35
C PRO A 293 1.54 4.80 -20.29
N VAL A 294 1.62 4.30 -21.53
CA VAL A 294 0.38 4.15 -22.33
C VAL A 294 -0.62 3.26 -21.58
N THR A 295 -1.92 3.54 -21.70
CA THR A 295 -2.99 2.92 -20.89
C THR A 295 -3.11 1.40 -21.04
N TRP A 296 -2.65 0.84 -22.16
CA TRP A 296 -2.64 -0.61 -22.40
C TRP A 296 -1.30 -1.31 -22.07
N GLY A 297 -0.36 -0.60 -21.44
CA GLY A 297 0.99 -1.08 -21.10
C GLY A 297 1.12 -1.95 -19.87
N LEU A 298 0.03 -2.24 -19.16
CA LEU A 298 0.06 -2.82 -17.81
C LEU A 298 -0.47 -4.25 -17.72
N VAL A 299 -0.75 -4.90 -18.85
CA VAL A 299 -1.19 -6.31 -18.85
C VAL A 299 -0.09 -7.26 -18.40
N THR A 300 1.16 -6.92 -18.71
CA THR A 300 2.33 -7.72 -18.36
C THR A 300 3.49 -6.81 -18.00
N SER A 301 4.39 -7.27 -17.15
CA SER A 301 5.61 -6.56 -16.78
C SER A 301 6.79 -6.83 -17.73
N LYS A 302 6.58 -7.60 -18.80
CA LYS A 302 7.67 -8.19 -19.59
C LYS A 302 7.59 -7.91 -21.08
N GLY A 303 8.76 -7.57 -21.63
CA GLY A 303 8.98 -7.48 -23.06
C GLY A 303 8.17 -6.38 -23.72
N ALA A 304 7.79 -6.60 -24.98
CA ALA A 304 7.14 -5.57 -25.80
C ALA A 304 5.71 -5.23 -25.37
N PHE A 305 5.07 -6.07 -24.55
CA PHE A 305 3.68 -5.90 -24.10
C PHE A 305 3.56 -5.31 -22.69
N GLY A 306 4.69 -5.11 -22.01
CA GLY A 306 4.73 -4.42 -20.73
C GLY A 306 5.24 -3.00 -20.85
N THR A 307 5.38 -2.31 -19.72
CA THR A 307 5.88 -0.94 -19.75
C THR A 307 7.31 -0.91 -20.29
N GLY A 308 7.60 0.07 -21.14
CA GLY A 308 8.93 0.25 -21.74
C GLY A 308 9.94 0.93 -20.81
N PHE A 309 9.57 1.18 -19.56
CA PHE A 309 10.42 1.89 -18.62
C PHE A 309 11.50 0.95 -18.05
N ASP A 310 12.75 1.15 -18.46
CA ASP A 310 13.90 0.44 -17.90
C ASP A 310 14.39 1.07 -16.58
N ARG A 311 13.90 2.27 -16.26
CA ARG A 311 14.24 3.07 -15.08
C ARG A 311 13.18 4.13 -14.84
N ALA A 312 13.11 4.63 -13.61
CA ALA A 312 12.35 5.84 -13.31
C ALA A 312 12.88 7.05 -14.12
N PRO A 313 12.04 8.06 -14.41
CA PRO A 313 12.48 9.30 -15.02
C PRO A 313 13.67 9.91 -14.27
N SER A 314 14.69 10.32 -15.02
CA SER A 314 15.98 10.84 -14.54
C SER A 314 16.75 9.94 -13.55
N ASN A 315 16.45 8.64 -13.49
CA ASN A 315 16.97 7.69 -12.49
C ASN A 315 16.64 8.07 -11.03
N ASP A 316 15.59 8.85 -10.79
CA ASP A 316 15.21 9.25 -9.43
C ASP A 316 13.91 8.60 -8.97
N SER A 317 13.99 7.33 -8.56
CA SER A 317 12.84 6.60 -8.00
C SER A 317 12.32 7.21 -6.68
N SER A 318 13.11 8.05 -6.00
CA SER A 318 12.73 8.72 -4.75
C SER A 318 11.97 10.05 -4.95
N GLY A 319 12.00 10.58 -6.17
CA GLY A 319 11.30 11.80 -6.56
C GLY A 319 10.17 11.56 -7.56
N THR A 320 9.93 10.31 -7.93
CA THR A 320 8.91 9.93 -8.91
C THR A 320 8.00 8.82 -8.39
N ALA A 321 6.80 8.70 -8.94
CA ALA A 321 5.94 7.54 -8.75
C ALA A 321 5.24 7.18 -10.07
N LEU A 322 5.03 5.88 -10.27
CA LEU A 322 4.30 5.37 -11.44
C LEU A 322 2.80 5.59 -11.21
N SER A 323 2.18 6.47 -11.97
CA SER A 323 0.72 6.59 -11.99
C SER A 323 0.14 5.71 -13.10
N TRP A 324 -1.04 5.17 -12.85
CA TRP A 324 -1.67 4.21 -13.76
C TRP A 324 -3.18 4.19 -13.61
N HIS A 325 -3.86 3.76 -14.68
CA HIS A 325 -5.31 3.69 -14.76
C HIS A 325 -5.79 2.24 -14.87
N PHE A 326 -7.02 2.00 -14.41
CA PHE A 326 -7.71 0.74 -14.62
C PHE A 326 -9.12 0.95 -15.17
N TYR A 327 -9.32 0.48 -16.40
CA TYR A 327 -10.63 0.36 -17.05
C TYR A 327 -10.80 -1.05 -17.60
N CYS A 328 -11.97 -1.64 -17.38
CA CYS A 328 -12.31 -2.96 -17.90
C CYS A 328 -12.50 -2.87 -19.42
N TRP A 329 -11.55 -3.43 -20.19
CA TRP A 329 -11.51 -3.25 -21.65
C TRP A 329 -12.72 -3.80 -22.39
N LEU A 330 -13.35 -4.84 -21.84
CA LEU A 330 -14.57 -5.40 -22.43
C LEU A 330 -15.70 -4.36 -22.45
N LEU A 331 -15.77 -3.47 -21.44
CA LEU A 331 -16.77 -2.42 -21.39
C LEU A 331 -16.52 -1.30 -22.38
N ASP A 332 -15.25 -1.03 -22.70
CA ASP A 332 -14.89 -0.03 -23.70
C ASP A 332 -15.19 -0.52 -25.13
N ILE A 333 -15.15 -1.85 -25.35
CA ILE A 333 -15.43 -2.48 -26.64
C ILE A 333 -16.93 -2.56 -26.92
N ASP A 334 -17.74 -2.96 -25.92
CA ASP A 334 -19.19 -2.97 -26.04
C ASP A 334 -19.86 -2.61 -24.70
N PRO A 335 -20.33 -1.34 -24.55
CA PRO A 335 -21.01 -0.91 -23.34
C PRO A 335 -22.37 -1.62 -23.13
N ASN A 336 -22.91 -2.31 -24.15
CA ASN A 336 -24.16 -3.10 -24.05
C ASN A 336 -23.94 -4.52 -23.53
N LEU A 337 -22.71 -4.92 -23.17
CA LEU A 337 -22.45 -6.23 -22.56
C LEU A 337 -23.10 -6.40 -21.18
N LEU A 338 -23.70 -5.34 -20.63
CA LEU A 338 -24.45 -5.37 -19.38
C LEU A 338 -25.82 -6.01 -19.61
N VAL A 339 -26.09 -7.14 -18.93
CA VAL A 339 -27.40 -7.81 -18.96
C VAL A 339 -28.15 -7.47 -17.67
N ASN A 340 -29.27 -6.73 -17.77
CA ASN A 340 -30.04 -6.25 -16.61
C ASN A 340 -29.18 -5.55 -15.54
N GLY A 341 -28.20 -4.75 -16.00
CA GLY A 341 -27.29 -4.05 -15.10
C GLY A 341 -26.33 -4.88 -14.28
N SER A 342 -26.22 -6.15 -14.61
CA SER A 342 -25.24 -7.05 -14.02
C SER A 342 -24.26 -7.48 -15.10
N PHE A 343 -22.98 -7.51 -14.73
CA PHE A 343 -21.96 -8.13 -15.56
C PHE A 343 -22.34 -9.59 -15.79
N PRO A 344 -22.38 -10.07 -17.05
CA PRO A 344 -22.36 -11.50 -17.31
C PRO A 344 -21.19 -12.13 -16.55
N GLY A 345 -21.37 -13.34 -16.02
CA GLY A 345 -20.34 -13.99 -15.18
C GLY A 345 -18.94 -14.00 -15.82
N PHE A 346 -18.85 -14.14 -17.15
CA PHE A 346 -17.59 -14.13 -17.88
C PHE A 346 -16.91 -12.75 -17.94
N VAL A 347 -17.67 -11.64 -18.05
CA VAL A 347 -17.10 -10.27 -18.08
C VAL A 347 -16.49 -9.96 -16.72
N ARG A 348 -17.17 -10.39 -15.65
CA ARG A 348 -16.65 -10.30 -14.30
C ARG A 348 -15.33 -11.07 -14.17
N GLU A 349 -15.31 -12.36 -14.51
CA GLU A 349 -14.09 -13.19 -14.43
C GLU A 349 -12.91 -12.57 -15.23
N VAL A 350 -13.16 -12.06 -16.43
CA VAL A 350 -12.09 -11.45 -17.23
C VAL A 350 -11.59 -10.15 -16.63
N CYS A 351 -12.48 -9.25 -16.19
CA CYS A 351 -12.07 -7.94 -15.71
C CYS A 351 -11.56 -7.96 -14.26
N SER A 352 -12.21 -8.69 -13.34
CA SER A 352 -11.76 -8.79 -11.95
C SER A 352 -10.64 -9.81 -11.78
N ASP A 353 -10.81 -11.04 -12.27
CA ASP A 353 -9.93 -12.13 -11.87
C ASP A 353 -8.68 -12.20 -12.76
N TRP A 354 -8.81 -11.85 -14.04
CA TRP A 354 -7.68 -11.86 -14.96
C TRP A 354 -7.02 -10.49 -15.14
N GLN A 355 -7.76 -9.47 -15.62
CA GLN A 355 -7.19 -8.19 -16.01
C GLN A 355 -6.65 -7.42 -14.80
N LEU A 356 -7.49 -7.17 -13.79
CA LEU A 356 -7.11 -6.41 -12.61
C LEU A 356 -5.95 -7.06 -11.86
N THR A 357 -6.01 -8.39 -11.66
CA THR A 357 -4.94 -9.16 -11.01
C THR A 357 -3.63 -9.08 -11.82
N SER A 358 -3.71 -9.12 -13.15
CA SER A 358 -2.53 -8.97 -14.01
C SER A 358 -1.93 -7.57 -13.91
N PHE A 359 -2.77 -6.52 -13.84
CA PHE A 359 -2.33 -5.13 -13.66
C PHE A 359 -1.60 -4.94 -12.33
N PHE A 360 -2.19 -5.37 -11.21
CA PHE A 360 -1.54 -5.26 -9.90
C PHE A 360 -0.20 -6.00 -9.84
N LYS A 361 -0.14 -7.20 -10.42
CA LYS A 361 1.11 -7.95 -10.53
C LYS A 361 2.13 -7.21 -11.40
N SER A 362 1.70 -6.66 -12.53
CA SER A 362 2.57 -5.91 -13.43
C SER A 362 3.13 -4.66 -12.74
N ILE A 363 2.30 -3.92 -12.00
CA ILE A 363 2.69 -2.73 -11.24
C ILE A 363 3.68 -3.09 -10.13
N GLN A 364 3.49 -4.22 -9.45
CA GLN A 364 4.44 -4.69 -8.44
C GLN A 364 5.80 -5.00 -9.06
N ASP A 365 5.83 -5.78 -10.15
CA ASP A 365 7.06 -6.13 -10.86
C ASP A 365 7.78 -4.89 -11.41
N GLU A 366 7.02 -3.92 -11.96
CA GLU A 366 7.58 -2.65 -12.46
C GLU A 366 8.11 -1.77 -11.31
N SER A 367 7.37 -1.67 -10.20
CA SER A 367 7.85 -0.95 -9.01
C SER A 367 9.22 -1.47 -8.58
N GLU A 368 9.39 -2.79 -8.50
CA GLU A 368 10.66 -3.43 -8.14
C GLU A 368 11.76 -3.16 -9.18
N LYS A 369 11.45 -3.33 -10.48
CA LYS A 369 12.38 -3.06 -11.59
C LYS A 369 12.87 -1.61 -11.61
N LEU A 370 12.01 -0.66 -11.28
CA LEU A 370 12.28 0.78 -11.30
C LEU A 370 12.98 1.27 -10.02
N GLY A 371 13.56 0.37 -9.23
CA GLY A 371 14.29 0.70 -8.00
C GLY A 371 13.39 0.92 -6.79
N GLY A 372 12.25 0.23 -6.76
CA GLY A 372 11.22 0.37 -5.74
C GLY A 372 10.42 1.65 -5.88
N SER A 373 10.09 2.11 -7.09
CA SER A 373 9.27 3.33 -7.26
C SER A 373 7.88 3.14 -6.63
N ALA A 374 7.36 4.15 -5.92
CA ALA A 374 5.96 4.15 -5.47
C ALA A 374 5.01 4.13 -6.68
N SER A 375 3.77 3.67 -6.48
CA SER A 375 2.72 3.66 -7.50
C SER A 375 1.41 4.27 -6.99
N PHE A 376 0.60 4.81 -7.90
CA PHE A 376 -0.71 5.42 -7.59
C PHE A 376 -1.74 5.07 -8.68
N LEU A 377 -2.89 4.50 -8.30
CA LEU A 377 -4.01 4.25 -9.22
C LEU A 377 -4.78 5.56 -9.41
N THR A 378 -4.36 6.38 -10.36
CA THR A 378 -4.86 7.76 -10.51
C THR A 378 -6.24 7.82 -11.16
N GLU A 379 -6.66 6.75 -11.84
CA GLU A 379 -7.99 6.70 -12.42
C GLU A 379 -8.53 5.27 -12.52
N PHE A 380 -9.78 5.10 -12.11
CA PHE A 380 -10.58 3.92 -12.40
C PHE A 380 -12.05 4.31 -12.36
N GLY A 381 -12.88 3.72 -13.21
CA GLY A 381 -14.27 4.16 -13.37
C GLY A 381 -15.17 3.15 -14.06
N THR A 382 -16.23 3.66 -14.70
CA THR A 382 -17.30 2.85 -15.35
C THR A 382 -17.91 1.83 -14.39
N CYS A 383 -18.03 2.24 -13.13
CA CYS A 383 -18.45 1.37 -12.04
C CYS A 383 -19.91 1.50 -11.64
N VAL A 384 -20.56 2.61 -12.01
CA VAL A 384 -21.93 2.93 -11.61
C VAL A 384 -22.84 2.59 -12.78
N TYR A 385 -23.51 1.45 -12.71
CA TYR A 385 -24.63 1.18 -13.62
C TYR A 385 -25.94 1.37 -12.88
N GLN A 386 -26.79 2.26 -13.36
CA GLN A 386 -28.15 2.40 -12.87
C GLN A 386 -29.11 1.64 -13.79
N ASP A 387 -29.81 0.66 -13.25
CA ASP A 387 -30.81 -0.08 -14.00
C ASP A 387 -31.98 0.86 -14.38
N PRO A 388 -32.31 0.98 -15.67
CA PRO A 388 -33.31 1.94 -16.13
C PRO A 388 -34.74 1.60 -15.68
N VAL A 389 -35.01 0.38 -15.20
CA VAL A 389 -36.35 -0.10 -14.81
C VAL A 389 -36.52 -0.14 -13.29
N SER A 390 -35.53 -0.67 -12.56
CA SER A 390 -35.52 -0.83 -11.11
C SER A 390 -34.83 0.32 -10.37
N HIS A 391 -34.11 1.19 -11.10
CA HIS A 391 -33.29 2.28 -10.58
C HIS A 391 -32.18 1.85 -9.60
N HIS A 392 -31.89 0.54 -9.52
CA HIS A 392 -30.84 -0.01 -8.69
C HIS A 392 -29.45 0.31 -9.25
N ILE A 393 -28.50 0.63 -8.37
CA ILE A 393 -27.11 0.97 -8.71
C ILE A 393 -26.23 -0.27 -8.48
N ASN A 394 -25.66 -0.84 -9.54
CA ASN A 394 -24.62 -1.86 -9.46
C ASN A 394 -23.26 -1.18 -9.29
N LEU A 395 -22.49 -1.60 -8.29
CA LEU A 395 -21.17 -1.07 -7.95
C LEU A 395 -20.10 -2.17 -7.79
N ASP A 396 -20.40 -3.40 -8.22
CA ASP A 396 -19.53 -4.56 -8.01
C ASP A 396 -18.13 -4.34 -8.59
N ASN A 397 -18.04 -3.75 -9.78
CA ASN A 397 -16.76 -3.45 -10.42
C ASN A 397 -15.86 -2.55 -9.54
N CYS A 398 -16.41 -1.45 -9.01
CA CYS A 398 -15.65 -0.59 -8.12
C CYS A 398 -15.33 -1.27 -6.79
N LYS A 399 -16.24 -2.10 -6.27
CA LYS A 399 -15.95 -2.88 -5.08
C LYS A 399 -14.74 -3.78 -5.31
N TYR A 400 -14.64 -4.46 -6.45
CA TYR A 400 -13.48 -5.30 -6.79
C TYR A 400 -12.19 -4.50 -6.89
N VAL A 401 -12.20 -3.35 -7.57
CA VAL A 401 -11.01 -2.49 -7.68
C VAL A 401 -10.58 -1.97 -6.31
N LEU A 402 -11.52 -1.58 -5.45
CA LEU A 402 -11.24 -1.10 -4.09
C LEU A 402 -10.75 -2.21 -3.16
N ASP A 403 -11.35 -3.39 -3.21
CA ASP A 403 -10.90 -4.54 -2.43
C ASP A 403 -9.49 -4.99 -2.86
N ALA A 404 -9.21 -5.05 -4.17
CA ALA A 404 -7.87 -5.35 -4.68
C ALA A 404 -6.86 -4.25 -4.32
N SER A 405 -7.28 -2.98 -4.34
CA SER A 405 -6.44 -1.88 -3.86
C SER A 405 -6.10 -2.04 -2.39
N ASP A 406 -7.05 -2.51 -1.57
CA ASP A 406 -6.82 -2.82 -0.17
C ASP A 406 -5.80 -3.95 0.03
N ASP A 407 -5.97 -5.06 -0.70
CA ASP A 407 -5.06 -6.21 -0.64
C ASP A 407 -3.61 -5.85 -1.04
N HIS A 408 -3.44 -4.85 -1.90
CA HIS A 408 -2.14 -4.40 -2.41
C HIS A 408 -1.58 -3.14 -1.73
N PHE A 409 -2.27 -2.55 -0.75
CA PHE A 409 -1.91 -1.25 -0.16
C PHE A 409 -1.75 -0.13 -1.21
N GLN A 410 -2.65 -0.11 -2.18
CA GLN A 410 -2.58 0.81 -3.31
C GLN A 410 -3.39 2.07 -3.04
N SER A 411 -2.75 3.23 -3.16
CA SER A 411 -3.45 4.53 -3.17
C SER A 411 -4.22 4.72 -4.46
N TRP A 412 -5.38 5.38 -4.40
CA TRP A 412 -6.29 5.51 -5.55
C TRP A 412 -7.11 6.81 -5.60
N THR A 413 -7.50 7.23 -6.81
CA THR A 413 -8.49 8.28 -7.08
C THR A 413 -9.56 7.80 -8.07
N TYR A 414 -10.83 7.83 -7.65
CA TYR A 414 -11.97 7.38 -8.46
C TYR A 414 -12.36 8.36 -9.58
N TRP A 415 -12.80 7.82 -10.73
CA TRP A 415 -13.37 8.57 -11.85
C TRP A 415 -14.90 8.42 -11.92
N ASP A 416 -15.72 9.47 -11.73
CA ASP A 416 -15.38 10.83 -11.28
C ASP A 416 -16.08 11.15 -9.95
N SER A 417 -15.81 12.32 -9.40
CA SER A 417 -16.52 13.03 -8.32
C SER A 417 -18.07 13.00 -8.24
N ASN A 418 -18.80 12.14 -8.97
CA ASN A 418 -20.26 11.98 -8.98
C ASN A 418 -20.81 11.32 -7.70
N PHE A 419 -20.55 11.94 -6.55
CA PHE A 419 -21.07 11.53 -5.24
C PHE A 419 -22.42 12.19 -4.90
N PHE A 420 -22.84 13.16 -5.71
CA PHE A 420 -24.07 13.93 -5.54
C PHE A 420 -25.02 13.63 -6.70
N GLY A 421 -26.29 13.43 -6.39
CA GLY A 421 -27.36 13.26 -7.37
C GLY A 421 -27.76 14.58 -8.06
N PRO A 422 -28.72 14.53 -8.99
CA PRO A 422 -29.17 15.71 -9.75
C PRO A 422 -29.82 16.82 -8.90
N ASN A 423 -30.22 16.53 -7.66
CA ASN A 423 -30.85 17.46 -6.72
C ASN A 423 -30.06 17.59 -5.40
N PRO A 424 -28.82 18.11 -5.41
CA PRO A 424 -27.74 18.00 -4.39
C PRO A 424 -27.73 16.88 -3.34
N GLU A 425 -28.54 15.84 -3.48
CA GLU A 425 -28.69 14.76 -2.52
C GLU A 425 -27.49 13.82 -2.60
N ILE A 426 -26.99 13.39 -1.45
CA ILE A 426 -25.85 12.48 -1.34
C ILE A 426 -26.28 11.12 -1.87
N ASN A 427 -25.48 10.54 -2.78
CA ASN A 427 -25.69 9.16 -3.20
C ASN A 427 -25.12 8.19 -2.17
N GLU A 428 -25.94 7.81 -1.18
CA GLU A 428 -25.51 6.95 -0.07
C GLU A 428 -24.99 5.58 -0.51
N GLU A 429 -25.51 5.01 -1.61
CA GLU A 429 -25.08 3.70 -2.11
C GLU A 429 -23.63 3.76 -2.61
N ILE A 430 -23.27 4.81 -3.34
CA ILE A 430 -21.89 5.06 -3.77
C ILE A 430 -20.99 5.30 -2.54
N ILE A 431 -21.41 6.19 -1.63
CA ILE A 431 -20.61 6.54 -0.45
C ILE A 431 -20.30 5.34 0.45
N LYS A 432 -21.24 4.39 0.60
CA LYS A 432 -21.03 3.16 1.39
C LYS A 432 -19.88 2.29 0.90
N ILE A 433 -19.48 2.41 -0.37
CA ILE A 433 -18.41 1.60 -0.97
C ILE A 433 -17.06 2.32 -0.94
N PHE A 434 -17.06 3.63 -1.22
CA PHE A 434 -15.84 4.45 -1.27
C PHE A 434 -15.37 4.93 0.10
N SER A 435 -16.28 5.15 1.05
CA SER A 435 -15.91 5.55 2.41
C SER A 435 -15.64 4.32 3.27
N ARG A 436 -14.37 3.93 3.33
CA ARG A 436 -13.88 2.67 3.92
C ARG A 436 -13.19 2.91 5.26
N VAL A 437 -13.12 1.90 6.12
CA VAL A 437 -12.16 1.91 7.24
C VAL A 437 -10.77 1.63 6.68
N TYR A 438 -9.79 2.52 6.88
CA TYR A 438 -8.46 2.33 6.33
C TYR A 438 -7.35 3.05 7.14
N PRO A 439 -6.10 2.56 7.10
CA PRO A 439 -4.98 3.21 7.78
C PRO A 439 -4.49 4.44 7.00
N MET A 440 -4.99 5.63 7.36
CA MET A 440 -4.59 6.90 6.73
C MET A 440 -3.10 7.20 6.89
N ALA A 441 -2.54 6.94 8.07
CA ALA A 441 -1.11 7.13 8.35
C ALA A 441 -0.60 6.03 9.27
N THR A 442 0.49 5.37 8.90
CA THR A 442 1.04 4.23 9.64
C THR A 442 2.41 4.56 10.21
N ASN A 443 2.52 4.45 11.53
CA ASN A 443 3.82 4.46 12.22
C ASN A 443 4.44 3.06 12.21
N GLY A 444 5.01 2.70 11.06
CA GLY A 444 5.55 1.36 10.82
C GLY A 444 5.40 0.96 9.36
N ILE A 445 5.78 -0.27 9.05
CA ILE A 445 5.71 -0.85 7.70
C ILE A 445 4.42 -1.70 7.62
N PRO A 446 3.45 -1.35 6.75
CA PRO A 446 2.28 -2.17 6.51
C PRO A 446 2.65 -3.59 6.05
N ILE A 447 1.98 -4.60 6.60
CA ILE A 447 2.12 -6.01 6.19
C ILE A 447 0.91 -6.44 5.37
N ASN A 448 -0.28 -6.26 5.93
CA ASN A 448 -1.55 -6.47 5.23
C ASN A 448 -2.65 -5.66 5.91
N TYR A 449 -3.65 -5.24 5.15
CA TYR A 449 -4.91 -4.76 5.70
C TYR A 449 -6.06 -5.26 4.85
N SER A 450 -7.24 -5.36 5.46
CA SER A 450 -8.46 -5.73 4.77
C SER A 450 -9.65 -5.04 5.43
N TYR A 451 -10.56 -4.52 4.63
CA TYR A 451 -11.86 -4.02 5.08
C TYR A 451 -12.98 -4.64 4.27
N ASN A 452 -13.96 -5.24 4.95
CA ASN A 452 -15.14 -5.75 4.28
C ASN A 452 -16.32 -4.79 4.51
N THR A 453 -16.77 -4.11 3.45
CA THR A 453 -17.88 -3.14 3.51
C THR A 453 -19.23 -3.77 3.92
N THR A 454 -19.41 -5.08 3.69
CA THR A 454 -20.64 -5.81 4.03
C THR A 454 -20.67 -6.23 5.49
N THR A 455 -19.63 -6.92 5.96
CA THR A 455 -19.53 -7.39 7.36
C THR A 455 -19.06 -6.30 8.31
N LYS A 456 -18.52 -5.20 7.77
CA LYS A 456 -17.90 -4.07 8.49
C LYS A 456 -16.70 -4.48 9.34
N TYR A 457 -16.09 -5.63 9.01
CA TYR A 457 -14.89 -6.13 9.68
C TYR A 457 -13.63 -5.50 9.08
N PHE A 458 -12.75 -5.03 9.94
CA PHE A 458 -11.46 -4.43 9.59
C PHE A 458 -10.34 -5.16 10.32
N MET A 459 -9.27 -5.48 9.60
CA MET A 459 -8.04 -6.06 10.17
C MET A 459 -6.83 -5.34 9.56
N TYR A 460 -5.86 -5.00 10.40
CA TYR A 460 -4.63 -4.36 9.94
C TYR A 460 -3.42 -4.83 10.74
N ASN A 461 -2.40 -5.32 10.03
CA ASN A 461 -1.11 -5.70 10.61
C ASN A 461 0.01 -4.85 10.01
N TYR A 462 0.87 -4.32 10.87
CA TYR A 462 2.03 -3.54 10.48
C TYR A 462 3.17 -3.73 11.49
N GLN A 463 4.41 -3.54 11.03
CA GLN A 463 5.61 -3.70 11.83
C GLN A 463 6.13 -2.34 12.33
N ILE A 464 6.27 -2.18 13.64
CA ILE A 464 6.78 -0.93 14.25
C ILE A 464 8.28 -1.05 14.51
N ASN A 465 9.04 -0.02 14.16
CA ASN A 465 10.46 0.10 14.50
C ASN A 465 10.65 1.13 15.64
N ILE A 466 11.08 0.67 16.82
CA ILE A 466 11.16 1.48 18.06
C ILE A 466 12.57 2.08 18.26
N THR A 467 13.48 1.93 17.29
CA THR A 467 14.89 2.34 17.44
C THR A 467 15.08 3.84 17.73
N ASN A 468 14.12 4.70 17.41
CA ASN A 468 14.13 6.13 17.73
C ASN A 468 12.96 6.52 18.63
N TYR A 469 13.22 7.27 19.71
CA TYR A 469 12.18 7.76 20.63
C TYR A 469 11.09 8.57 19.93
N ARG A 470 11.43 9.33 18.87
CA ARG A 470 10.42 9.99 18.04
C ARG A 470 9.49 9.00 17.38
N GLN A 471 10.02 7.94 16.77
CA GLN A 471 9.20 6.88 16.15
C GLN A 471 8.35 6.16 17.19
N ALA A 472 8.82 5.98 18.42
CA ALA A 472 8.05 5.36 19.49
C ALA A 472 6.79 6.16 19.90
N ILE A 473 6.78 7.48 19.72
CA ILE A 473 5.66 8.37 20.10
C ILE A 473 4.69 8.63 18.94
N LEU A 474 5.10 8.39 17.70
CA LEU A 474 4.23 8.61 16.54
C LEU A 474 3.00 7.70 16.59
N THR A 475 1.86 8.25 16.21
CA THR A 475 0.59 7.54 16.15
C THR A 475 0.35 6.96 14.76
N THR A 476 -0.22 5.76 14.72
CA THR A 476 -0.91 5.25 13.54
C THR A 476 -2.34 5.76 13.58
N GLU A 477 -2.82 6.33 12.48
CA GLU A 477 -4.16 6.91 12.35
C GLU A 477 -4.99 6.05 11.39
N ILE A 478 -6.12 5.53 11.89
CA ILE A 478 -7.07 4.73 11.13
C ILE A 478 -8.38 5.50 11.04
N PHE A 479 -8.86 5.74 9.84
CA PHE A 479 -10.14 6.43 9.62
C PHE A 479 -11.32 5.48 9.81
N ILE A 480 -12.38 5.97 10.45
CA ILE A 480 -13.65 5.25 10.61
C ILE A 480 -14.79 6.10 10.04
N PRO A 481 -15.57 5.60 9.06
CA PRO A 481 -16.76 6.28 8.59
C PRO A 481 -17.90 6.14 9.61
N LYS A 482 -18.24 7.22 10.32
CA LYS A 482 -19.25 7.18 11.41
C LYS A 482 -20.60 6.64 10.97
N PHE A 483 -21.04 6.99 9.76
CA PHE A 483 -22.34 6.56 9.23
C PHE A 483 -22.42 5.03 9.07
N ALA A 484 -21.28 4.33 8.91
CA ALA A 484 -21.25 2.88 8.83
C ALA A 484 -21.42 2.20 10.21
N PHE A 485 -21.16 2.93 11.30
CA PHE A 485 -21.15 2.42 12.68
C PHE A 485 -22.04 3.27 13.62
N PRO A 486 -23.36 3.40 13.35
CA PRO A 486 -24.24 4.28 14.13
C PRO A 486 -24.40 3.84 15.60
N ASN A 487 -24.15 2.57 15.89
CA ASN A 487 -24.21 2.01 17.25
C ASN A 487 -22.83 1.90 17.92
N GLY A 488 -21.80 2.53 17.33
CA GLY A 488 -20.41 2.38 17.75
C GLY A 488 -19.70 1.16 17.13
N PHE A 489 -18.46 0.94 17.55
CA PHE A 489 -17.57 -0.11 17.08
C PHE A 489 -16.71 -0.65 18.26
N GLU A 490 -16.19 -1.85 18.10
CA GLU A 490 -15.26 -2.47 19.05
C GLU A 490 -13.86 -2.57 18.42
N ILE A 491 -12.81 -2.25 19.20
CA ILE A 491 -11.43 -2.29 18.74
C ILE A 491 -10.62 -3.17 19.67
N ASN A 492 -10.03 -4.21 19.08
CA ASN A 492 -9.06 -5.08 19.71
C ASN A 492 -7.67 -4.79 19.12
N VAL A 493 -6.72 -4.40 19.97
CA VAL A 493 -5.33 -4.18 19.60
C VAL A 493 -4.43 -5.17 20.34
N THR A 494 -3.27 -5.49 19.76
CA THR A 494 -2.27 -6.36 20.39
C THR A 494 -1.77 -5.79 21.72
N ASP A 495 -1.41 -6.67 22.66
CA ASP A 495 -0.83 -6.30 23.93
C ASP A 495 0.36 -5.32 23.76
N GLY A 496 0.31 -4.21 24.50
CA GLY A 496 1.32 -3.16 24.43
C GLY A 496 0.98 -2.00 23.49
N LEU A 497 -0.11 -2.11 22.72
CA LEU A 497 -0.70 -0.97 22.02
C LEU A 497 -1.85 -0.39 22.84
N LYS A 498 -2.02 0.93 22.72
CA LYS A 498 -3.18 1.67 23.22
C LYS A 498 -3.81 2.39 22.06
N TRP A 499 -5.10 2.61 22.16
CA TRP A 499 -5.83 3.39 21.17
C TRP A 499 -6.69 4.46 21.83
N THR A 500 -6.89 5.56 21.12
CA THR A 500 -7.85 6.62 21.45
C THR A 500 -8.66 6.94 20.21
N PHE A 501 -9.94 7.29 20.37
CA PHE A 501 -10.77 7.74 19.25
C PHE A 501 -10.94 9.26 19.29
N ASN A 502 -10.59 9.91 18.21
CA ASN A 502 -10.79 11.34 18.00
C ASN A 502 -12.11 11.54 17.24
N GLU A 503 -13.14 11.96 17.97
CA GLU A 503 -14.48 12.18 17.43
C GLU A 503 -14.53 13.22 16.32
N GLU A 504 -13.74 14.30 16.40
CA GLU A 504 -13.81 15.39 15.41
C GLU A 504 -13.24 14.98 14.05
N SER A 505 -12.15 14.21 14.07
CA SER A 505 -11.49 13.72 12.85
C SER A 505 -12.00 12.35 12.40
N SER A 506 -12.79 11.67 13.24
CA SER A 506 -13.22 10.29 13.04
C SER A 506 -12.06 9.32 12.83
N ARG A 507 -11.00 9.47 13.65
CA ARG A 507 -9.77 8.70 13.58
C ARG A 507 -9.52 7.94 14.88
N VAL A 508 -9.14 6.68 14.74
CA VAL A 508 -8.50 5.91 15.81
C VAL A 508 -7.01 6.15 15.74
N GLU A 509 -6.46 6.67 16.83
CA GLU A 509 -5.03 6.89 17.00
C GLU A 509 -4.47 5.73 17.83
N ILE A 510 -3.58 4.94 17.24
CA ILE A 510 -2.89 3.83 17.90
C ILE A 510 -1.48 4.28 18.28
N ILE A 511 -1.13 4.10 19.56
CA ILE A 511 0.18 4.44 20.13
C ILE A 511 0.75 3.25 20.91
N LEU A 512 2.08 3.18 20.96
CA LEU A 512 2.79 2.26 21.86
C LEU A 512 2.58 2.68 23.31
N ASP A 513 2.35 1.72 24.21
CA ASP A 513 2.23 2.01 25.64
C ASP A 513 3.52 2.67 26.16
N SER A 514 3.37 3.82 26.81
CA SER A 514 4.48 4.58 27.39
C SER A 514 5.34 3.77 28.35
N LYS A 515 4.81 2.71 29.00
CA LYS A 515 5.60 1.77 29.80
C LYS A 515 6.60 0.98 28.96
N ILE A 516 6.23 0.56 27.75
CA ILE A 516 7.12 -0.14 26.81
C ILE A 516 8.20 0.82 26.32
N ILE A 517 7.82 2.05 25.98
CA ILE A 517 8.74 3.10 25.55
C ILE A 517 9.76 3.40 26.66
N GLN A 518 9.32 3.62 27.90
CA GLN A 518 10.20 3.92 29.03
C GLN A 518 11.18 2.77 29.32
N ASN A 519 10.71 1.52 29.31
CA ASN A 519 11.57 0.36 29.51
C ASN A 519 12.62 0.21 28.40
N PHE A 520 12.28 0.54 27.15
CA PHE A 520 13.21 0.47 26.02
C PHE A 520 14.35 1.49 26.14
N PHE A 521 14.04 2.74 26.53
CA PHE A 521 15.03 3.82 26.59
C PHE A 521 15.80 3.94 27.91
N GLN A 522 15.33 3.34 29.01
CA GLN A 522 16.00 3.45 30.32
C GLN A 522 17.10 2.40 30.56
N GLY A 523 17.50 1.61 29.56
CA GLY A 523 18.56 0.60 29.70
C GLY A 523 18.30 -0.46 30.78
N HIS A 524 17.12 -0.45 31.40
CA HIS A 524 16.62 -1.55 32.18
C HIS A 524 16.47 -2.69 31.19
N LYS A 525 17.15 -3.81 31.44
CA LYS A 525 16.98 -5.04 30.66
C LYS A 525 15.48 -5.20 30.42
N MET A 526 15.07 -4.90 29.19
CA MET A 526 13.73 -5.14 28.74
C MET A 526 13.47 -6.60 29.05
N LYS A 527 12.49 -6.88 29.92
CA LYS A 527 11.65 -8.03 29.65
C LYS A 527 11.06 -7.72 28.28
N TYR A 528 11.68 -8.30 27.25
CA TYR A 528 11.21 -8.27 25.89
C TYR A 528 9.67 -8.36 25.91
N VAL A 529 8.99 -7.48 25.16
CA VAL A 529 7.68 -7.85 24.64
C VAL A 529 7.95 -9.18 23.95
N LYS A 530 7.40 -10.23 24.54
CA LYS A 530 7.80 -11.61 24.34
C LYS A 530 7.76 -11.88 22.85
N GLU A 531 8.92 -12.03 22.23
CA GLU A 531 9.03 -12.61 20.89
C GLU A 531 8.60 -14.07 21.10
N ILE A 532 7.29 -14.32 21.01
CA ILE A 532 6.75 -15.66 21.10
C ILE A 532 6.98 -16.25 19.71
N LEU A 533 8.14 -16.87 19.51
CA LEU A 533 8.35 -17.75 18.38
C LEU A 533 7.68 -19.09 18.72
N LEU A 534 6.46 -19.28 18.21
CA LEU A 534 5.71 -20.53 18.30
C LEU A 534 6.21 -21.48 17.22
N VAL A 535 6.97 -22.48 17.65
CA VAL A 535 7.49 -23.56 16.82
C VAL A 535 6.71 -24.84 17.13
N LEU A 536 6.09 -25.43 16.11
CA LEU A 536 5.45 -26.74 16.23
C LEU A 536 6.46 -27.84 15.99
N VAL A 537 6.58 -28.77 16.92
CA VAL A 537 7.38 -29.98 16.80
C VAL A 537 6.45 -31.19 16.72
N ILE A 538 6.47 -31.89 15.59
CA ILE A 538 5.48 -32.93 15.28
C ILE A 538 6.02 -33.96 14.28
N GLY A 539 5.82 -35.26 14.51
CA GLY A 539 6.25 -36.28 13.55
C GLY A 539 5.65 -37.65 13.84
N ASP A 540 6.18 -38.70 13.22
CA ASP A 540 5.66 -40.07 13.35
C ASP A 540 4.16 -40.14 13.03
N PHE A 541 3.80 -39.60 11.86
CA PHE A 541 2.42 -39.56 11.36
C PHE A 541 1.98 -40.95 10.87
N HIS A 542 2.84 -41.62 10.10
CA HIS A 542 2.57 -42.90 9.45
C HIS A 542 1.24 -42.96 8.66
N ILE A 543 0.91 -41.89 7.96
CA ILE A 543 -0.30 -41.84 7.12
C ILE A 543 0.09 -42.26 5.68
N PRO A 544 -0.62 -43.19 5.02
CA PRO A 544 -1.78 -43.94 5.48
C PRO A 544 -1.42 -45.30 6.15
N TYR A 545 -0.13 -45.65 6.25
CA TYR A 545 0.30 -47.02 6.57
C TYR A 545 -0.12 -47.54 7.95
N ARG A 546 -0.07 -46.71 9.00
CA ARG A 546 -0.40 -47.11 10.38
C ARG A 546 -1.52 -46.27 11.00
N SER A 547 -1.87 -45.14 10.39
CA SER A 547 -3.01 -44.32 10.81
C SER A 547 -3.70 -43.66 9.61
N HIS A 548 -5.00 -43.40 9.76
CA HIS A 548 -5.82 -42.78 8.73
C HIS A 548 -5.84 -41.23 8.81
N GLY A 549 -5.27 -40.65 9.87
CA GLY A 549 -5.21 -39.20 10.01
C GLY A 549 -4.93 -38.72 11.44
N LEU A 550 -4.66 -37.42 11.57
CA LEU A 550 -4.56 -36.76 12.87
C LEU A 550 -5.90 -36.79 13.63
N PRO A 551 -5.88 -36.94 14.97
CA PRO A 551 -7.07 -36.77 15.80
C PRO A 551 -7.80 -35.45 15.50
N LYS A 552 -9.14 -35.47 15.42
CA LYS A 552 -9.95 -34.29 15.08
C LYS A 552 -9.67 -33.10 15.99
N ARG A 553 -9.43 -33.35 17.30
CA ARG A 553 -9.07 -32.32 18.28
C ARG A 553 -7.72 -31.66 17.98
N PHE A 554 -6.74 -32.41 17.47
CA PHE A 554 -5.46 -31.83 17.06
C PHE A 554 -5.64 -30.94 15.82
N LYS A 555 -6.42 -31.39 14.82
CA LYS A 555 -6.72 -30.57 13.63
C LYS A 555 -7.40 -29.24 13.98
N SER A 556 -8.26 -29.20 14.99
CA SER A 556 -8.89 -27.95 15.44
C SER A 556 -7.95 -26.98 16.18
N LEU A 557 -6.83 -27.47 16.71
CA LEU A 557 -5.84 -26.64 17.42
C LEU A 557 -4.79 -26.07 16.48
N LEU A 558 -4.45 -26.83 15.43
CA LEU A 558 -3.49 -26.46 14.40
C LEU A 558 -4.20 -25.57 13.37
N VAL A 559 -4.37 -24.28 13.71
CA VAL A 559 -4.97 -23.26 12.83
C VAL A 559 -3.87 -22.48 12.10
N PRO A 560 -4.00 -22.25 10.78
CA PRO A 560 -3.04 -21.45 10.00
C PRO A 560 -2.82 -20.04 10.57
N GLY A 561 -1.59 -19.53 10.42
CA GLY A 561 -1.24 -18.12 10.73
C GLY A 561 -0.76 -17.83 12.16
N ARG A 562 -0.75 -18.82 13.07
CA ARG A 562 -0.21 -18.68 14.43
C ARG A 562 1.16 -19.31 14.66
N ILE A 563 1.53 -20.31 13.85
CA ILE A 563 2.77 -21.10 13.96
C ILE A 563 3.76 -20.56 12.93
N GLN A 564 4.95 -20.15 13.36
CA GLN A 564 5.96 -19.57 12.45
C GLN A 564 6.83 -20.66 11.81
N HIS A 565 7.22 -21.66 12.58
CA HIS A 565 8.09 -22.76 12.14
C HIS A 565 7.49 -24.11 12.50
N ILE A 566 7.63 -25.09 11.60
CA ILE A 566 7.29 -26.49 11.85
C ILE A 566 8.55 -27.34 11.74
N LEU A 567 8.89 -28.05 12.81
CA LEU A 567 9.99 -29.01 12.87
C LEU A 567 9.41 -30.42 12.95
N SER A 568 9.57 -31.18 11.87
CA SER A 568 9.04 -32.53 11.78
C SER A 568 10.10 -33.61 11.80
N THR A 569 9.96 -34.55 12.72
CA THR A 569 10.90 -35.67 12.88
C THR A 569 10.80 -36.69 11.76
N GLY A 570 9.82 -36.60 10.85
CA GLY A 570 9.67 -37.51 9.71
C GLY A 570 8.54 -38.52 9.91
N ASN A 571 8.58 -39.59 9.11
CA ASN A 571 7.52 -40.59 8.98
C ASN A 571 6.17 -39.95 8.57
N LEU A 572 6.22 -39.04 7.59
CA LEU A 572 5.05 -38.43 6.96
C LEU A 572 4.39 -39.37 5.95
N CYS A 573 5.20 -40.18 5.28
CA CYS A 573 4.84 -41.27 4.36
C CYS A 573 4.12 -40.88 3.06
N ASN A 574 3.53 -39.68 2.94
CA ASN A 574 2.91 -39.20 1.72
C ASN A 574 3.05 -37.68 1.54
N LYS A 575 2.87 -37.22 0.30
CA LYS A 575 2.96 -35.79 -0.06
C LYS A 575 1.83 -34.95 0.54
N GLU A 576 0.62 -35.50 0.64
CA GLU A 576 -0.56 -34.78 1.16
C GLU A 576 -0.36 -34.32 2.61
N THR A 577 0.31 -35.13 3.43
CA THR A 577 0.63 -34.82 4.82
C THR A 577 1.67 -33.71 4.91
N TYR A 578 2.65 -33.70 4.00
CA TYR A 578 3.62 -32.61 3.88
C TYR A 578 2.95 -31.30 3.41
N ASP A 579 2.08 -31.38 2.41
CA ASP A 579 1.35 -30.23 1.89
C ASP A 579 0.40 -29.66 2.96
N TYR A 580 -0.22 -30.50 3.79
CA TYR A 580 -0.97 -30.08 4.97
C TYR A 580 -0.11 -29.26 5.94
N LEU A 581 1.12 -29.69 6.26
CA LEU A 581 2.01 -28.90 7.13
C LEU A 581 2.34 -27.53 6.51
N LYS A 582 2.50 -27.44 5.19
CA LYS A 582 2.70 -26.16 4.49
C LYS A 582 1.49 -25.22 4.54
N THR A 583 0.28 -25.75 4.70
CA THR A 583 -0.90 -24.90 4.93
C THR A 583 -0.91 -24.27 6.33
N LEU A 584 -0.18 -24.85 7.28
CA LEU A 584 -0.14 -24.36 8.67
C LEU A 584 0.93 -23.28 8.87
N ALA A 585 2.10 -23.43 8.23
CA ALA A 585 3.20 -22.47 8.27
C ALA A 585 3.99 -22.49 6.95
N ASN A 586 4.52 -21.32 6.55
CA ASN A 586 5.36 -21.21 5.36
C ASN A 586 6.74 -21.85 5.53
N ASP A 587 7.27 -21.88 6.76
CA ASP A 587 8.59 -22.45 7.07
C ASP A 587 8.48 -23.83 7.72
N VAL A 588 8.60 -24.87 6.89
CA VAL A 588 8.47 -26.29 7.29
C VAL A 588 9.80 -27.00 7.08
N HIS A 589 10.28 -27.65 8.13
CA HIS A 589 11.51 -28.44 8.12
C HIS A 589 11.19 -29.88 8.49
N VAL A 590 11.56 -30.80 7.62
CA VAL A 590 11.31 -32.24 7.80
C VAL A 590 12.64 -32.97 7.64
N VAL A 591 12.86 -33.99 8.48
CA VAL A 591 13.94 -34.96 8.30
C VAL A 591 13.36 -36.32 7.93
N ARG A 592 14.19 -37.15 7.31
CA ARG A 592 13.76 -38.43 6.76
C ARG A 592 13.50 -39.46 7.86
N GLY A 593 12.29 -40.01 7.88
CA GLY A 593 11.94 -41.18 8.65
C GLY A 593 12.24 -42.50 7.93
N ASP A 594 12.24 -43.61 8.67
CA ASP A 594 12.47 -44.96 8.13
C ASP A 594 11.30 -45.46 7.25
N PHE A 595 10.17 -44.74 7.23
CA PHE A 595 9.03 -44.95 6.33
C PHE A 595 8.85 -43.83 5.28
N ASP A 596 9.82 -42.92 5.14
CA ASP A 596 9.80 -41.86 4.12
C ASP A 596 10.69 -42.26 2.93
N ASP A 597 10.16 -43.10 2.04
CA ASP A 597 10.88 -43.58 0.85
C ASP A 597 10.64 -42.74 -0.41
N VAL A 598 9.54 -41.98 -0.45
CA VAL A 598 9.04 -41.30 -1.66
C VAL A 598 9.48 -39.83 -1.75
N ILE A 599 9.94 -39.23 -0.65
CA ILE A 599 10.27 -37.81 -0.56
C ILE A 599 11.74 -37.65 -0.15
N GLU A 600 12.52 -36.90 -0.92
CA GLU A 600 13.92 -36.59 -0.62
C GLU A 600 14.04 -35.62 0.57
N PHE A 601 13.89 -36.16 1.78
CA PHE A 601 14.17 -35.43 3.03
C PHE A 601 15.62 -35.68 3.48
N PRO A 602 16.29 -34.70 4.11
CA PRO A 602 17.62 -34.90 4.68
C PRO A 602 17.56 -35.80 5.92
N GLU A 603 18.60 -36.60 6.17
CA GLU A 603 18.69 -37.47 7.35
C GLU A 603 18.78 -36.67 8.68
N GLN A 604 19.45 -35.53 8.62
CA GLN A 604 19.64 -34.61 9.74
C GLN A 604 19.55 -33.17 9.24
N LYS A 605 19.02 -32.28 10.07
CA LYS A 605 18.93 -30.85 9.75
C LYS A 605 19.19 -30.00 10.98
N ILE A 606 19.99 -28.95 10.81
CA ILE A 606 20.22 -27.94 11.85
C ILE A 606 19.47 -26.68 11.45
N VAL A 607 18.67 -26.15 12.37
CA VAL A 607 17.87 -24.94 12.20
C VAL A 607 18.21 -23.99 13.33
N THR A 608 18.44 -22.73 13.00
CA THR A 608 18.67 -21.69 14.01
C THR A 608 17.38 -20.92 14.22
N VAL A 609 16.81 -20.97 15.43
CA VAL A 609 15.62 -20.20 15.82
C VAL A 609 15.96 -19.34 17.03
N GLY A 610 15.94 -18.03 16.85
CA GLY A 610 16.46 -17.08 17.86
C GLY A 610 17.95 -17.32 18.14
N GLN A 611 18.30 -17.51 19.42
CA GLN A 611 19.67 -17.83 19.87
C GLN A 611 19.94 -19.33 20.00
N PHE A 612 18.99 -20.18 19.64
CA PHE A 612 19.09 -21.62 19.78
C PHE A 612 19.42 -22.28 18.45
N ARG A 613 20.46 -23.11 18.46
CA ARG A 613 20.70 -24.07 17.38
C ARG A 613 19.91 -25.34 17.68
N ILE A 614 19.01 -25.72 16.80
CA ILE A 614 18.12 -26.87 16.96
C ILE A 614 18.53 -27.94 15.95
N GLY A 615 18.95 -29.09 16.43
CA GLY A 615 19.20 -30.27 15.61
C GLY A 615 17.94 -31.11 15.49
N LEU A 616 17.65 -31.59 14.28
CA LEU A 616 16.50 -32.42 13.97
C LEU A 616 16.99 -33.72 13.32
N THR A 617 16.49 -34.86 13.80
CA THR A 617 16.77 -36.20 13.24
C THR A 617 15.62 -37.16 13.59
N HIS A 618 15.39 -38.20 12.81
CA HIS A 618 14.29 -39.13 13.09
C HIS A 618 14.58 -40.10 14.26
N GLY A 619 15.83 -40.31 14.66
CA GLY A 619 16.18 -41.14 15.84
C GLY A 619 16.37 -42.64 15.55
N HIS A 620 15.80 -43.19 14.47
CA HIS A 620 16.05 -44.59 14.04
C HIS A 620 17.54 -44.88 13.75
N GLN A 621 18.31 -43.83 13.46
CA GLN A 621 19.75 -43.87 13.17
C GLN A 621 20.63 -43.89 14.43
N ILE A 622 20.04 -43.67 15.61
CA ILE A 622 20.76 -43.51 16.87
C ILE A 622 20.62 -44.81 17.66
N VAL A 623 21.67 -45.62 17.69
CA VAL A 623 21.65 -46.94 18.35
C VAL A 623 22.52 -46.89 19.61
N PRO A 624 22.00 -47.29 20.79
CA PRO A 624 20.64 -47.80 21.05
C PRO A 624 19.54 -46.72 20.96
N TRP A 625 18.35 -47.09 20.48
CA TRP A 625 17.24 -46.15 20.26
C TRP A 625 16.76 -45.53 21.57
N GLY A 626 16.73 -44.19 21.62
CA GLY A 626 16.31 -43.43 22.80
C GLY A 626 17.32 -43.43 23.96
N ASP A 627 18.53 -43.96 23.76
CA ASP A 627 19.59 -43.94 24.76
C ASP A 627 20.17 -42.53 24.93
N LYS A 628 20.27 -42.07 26.19
CA LYS A 628 20.65 -40.70 26.53
C LYS A 628 22.11 -40.38 26.20
N GLU A 629 23.01 -41.33 26.42
CA GLU A 629 24.43 -41.15 26.08
C GLU A 629 24.61 -41.00 24.57
N SER A 630 23.91 -41.84 23.79
CA SER A 630 23.92 -41.81 22.33
C SER A 630 23.32 -40.50 21.77
N LEU A 631 22.23 -40.02 22.36
CA LEU A 631 21.64 -38.72 22.03
C LEU A 631 22.59 -37.56 22.35
N THR A 632 23.24 -37.60 23.50
CA THR A 632 24.21 -36.59 23.92
C THR A 632 25.44 -36.56 23.01
N MET A 633 25.91 -37.73 22.56
CA MET A 633 26.97 -37.83 21.55
C MET A 633 26.59 -37.15 20.23
N LEU A 634 25.38 -37.41 19.72
CA LEU A 634 24.90 -36.79 18.49
C LEU A 634 24.70 -35.28 18.64
N GLN A 635 24.14 -34.83 19.77
CA GLN A 635 23.98 -33.41 20.07
C GLN A 635 25.33 -32.69 20.01
N ARG A 636 26.39 -33.27 20.60
CA ARG A 636 27.76 -32.71 20.56
C ARG A 636 28.34 -32.72 19.14
N GLN A 637 28.10 -33.79 18.37
CA GLN A 637 28.55 -33.88 16.99
C GLN A 637 27.92 -32.78 16.11
N LEU A 638 26.64 -32.46 16.33
CA LEU A 638 25.91 -31.43 15.58
C LEU A 638 26.13 -30.01 16.13
N ASP A 639 26.70 -29.89 17.33
CA ASP A 639 26.90 -28.64 18.05
C ASP A 639 25.60 -27.82 18.17
N VAL A 640 24.55 -28.46 18.71
CA VAL A 640 23.20 -27.88 18.85
C VAL A 640 22.82 -27.64 20.30
N ASP A 641 22.00 -26.62 20.58
CA ASP A 641 21.49 -26.34 21.92
C ASP A 641 20.28 -27.21 22.28
N VAL A 642 19.49 -27.57 21.26
CA VAL A 642 18.32 -28.43 21.38
C VAL A 642 18.45 -29.57 20.38
N LEU A 643 18.28 -30.82 20.81
CA LEU A 643 18.19 -31.97 19.91
C LEU A 643 16.76 -32.52 19.90
N ILE A 644 16.14 -32.52 18.73
CA ILE A 644 14.81 -33.05 18.48
C ILE A 644 14.91 -34.39 17.76
N THR A 645 14.32 -35.43 18.35
CA THR A 645 14.35 -36.81 17.82
C THR A 645 12.96 -37.44 17.75
N GLY A 646 12.73 -38.40 16.85
CA GLY A 646 11.47 -39.15 16.70
C GLY A 646 11.63 -40.64 17.02
N HIS A 647 10.89 -41.50 16.29
CA HIS A 647 11.01 -42.96 16.22
C HIS A 647 10.57 -43.77 17.46
N THR A 648 10.72 -43.27 18.68
CA THR A 648 10.26 -44.00 19.88
C THR A 648 8.74 -43.98 20.05
N HIS A 649 8.05 -43.06 19.36
CA HIS A 649 6.62 -42.74 19.47
C HIS A 649 6.17 -42.35 20.89
N GLN A 650 7.13 -42.01 21.75
CA GLN A 650 6.87 -41.58 23.12
C GLN A 650 7.39 -40.17 23.30
N PHE A 651 6.53 -39.30 23.82
CA PHE A 651 6.96 -37.99 24.27
C PHE A 651 8.02 -38.13 25.38
N GLU A 652 9.16 -37.48 25.19
CA GLU A 652 10.21 -37.35 26.19
C GLU A 652 10.84 -35.96 26.08
N ALA A 653 11.13 -35.31 27.20
CA ALA A 653 11.97 -34.13 27.21
C ALA A 653 12.81 -34.08 28.48
N PHE A 654 14.11 -33.80 28.34
CA PHE A 654 15.04 -33.74 29.46
C PHE A 654 16.21 -32.77 29.19
N GLU A 655 16.87 -32.35 30.26
CA GLU A 655 18.11 -31.57 30.21
C GLU A 655 19.29 -32.46 30.60
N GLU A 656 20.35 -32.43 29.81
CA GLU A 656 21.61 -33.11 30.08
C GLU A 656 22.75 -32.24 29.54
N ASP A 657 23.85 -32.08 30.29
CA ASP A 657 24.99 -31.22 29.93
C ASP A 657 24.64 -29.76 29.55
N ASN A 658 23.60 -29.18 30.18
CA ASN A 658 23.04 -27.87 29.82
C ASN A 658 22.58 -27.79 28.34
N LYS A 659 22.07 -28.90 27.82
CA LYS A 659 21.45 -29.03 26.50
C LYS A 659 20.07 -29.67 26.64
N PHE A 660 19.17 -29.35 25.72
CA PHE A 660 17.77 -29.75 25.82
C PHE A 660 17.41 -30.80 24.77
N PHE A 661 16.78 -31.88 25.20
CA PHE A 661 16.40 -32.99 24.33
C PHE A 661 14.88 -33.09 24.29
N ILE A 662 14.31 -33.25 23.09
CA ILE A 662 12.87 -33.34 22.89
C ILE A 662 12.56 -34.48 21.92
N ASN A 663 11.59 -35.31 22.28
CA ASN A 663 10.89 -36.20 21.38
C ASN A 663 9.40 -35.86 21.43
N PRO A 664 8.77 -35.44 20.31
CA PRO A 664 7.37 -35.03 20.32
C PRO A 664 6.39 -36.21 20.49
N GLY A 665 6.87 -37.46 20.38
CA GLY A 665 6.03 -38.64 20.29
C GLY A 665 5.39 -38.79 18.90
N SER A 666 4.34 -39.61 18.81
CA SER A 666 3.61 -39.82 17.55
C SER A 666 2.42 -38.87 17.40
N ALA A 667 2.38 -38.11 16.32
CA ALA A 667 1.31 -37.16 16.01
C ALA A 667 -0.07 -37.82 15.88
N THR A 668 -0.10 -39.07 15.42
CA THR A 668 -1.34 -39.84 15.19
C THR A 668 -1.59 -40.90 16.25
N GLY A 669 -0.61 -41.19 17.13
CA GLY A 669 -0.65 -42.34 18.04
C GLY A 669 -0.43 -43.67 17.32
N ALA A 670 0.24 -43.66 16.17
CA ALA A 670 0.61 -44.88 15.45
C ALA A 670 1.44 -45.80 16.38
N TYR A 671 1.24 -47.12 16.24
CA TYR A 671 2.06 -48.08 16.99
C TYR A 671 3.52 -48.06 16.50
N SER A 672 4.45 -48.37 17.39
CA SER A 672 5.86 -48.60 17.06
C SER A 672 6.25 -50.03 17.40
N PRO A 673 7.34 -50.57 16.82
CA PRO A 673 7.90 -51.85 17.24
C PRO A 673 8.29 -51.89 18.72
N LEU A 674 8.52 -50.73 19.35
CA LEU A 674 8.87 -50.58 20.76
C LEU A 674 7.64 -50.49 21.66
N ARG A 675 6.47 -50.07 21.13
CA ARG A 675 5.23 -49.87 21.89
C ARG A 675 3.96 -50.13 21.07
N HIS A 676 3.13 -51.03 21.60
CA HIS A 676 1.85 -51.40 20.99
C HIS A 676 0.75 -50.33 21.11
N SER A 677 0.84 -49.41 22.07
CA SER A 677 -0.13 -48.34 22.27
C SER A 677 0.60 -47.02 22.56
N SER A 678 0.59 -46.12 21.59
CA SER A 678 1.21 -44.80 21.66
C SER A 678 0.14 -43.74 21.83
N ILE A 679 0.32 -42.87 22.81
CA ILE A 679 -0.58 -41.74 23.05
C ILE A 679 -0.28 -40.68 21.98
N PRO A 680 -1.28 -40.25 21.16
CA PRO A 680 -1.06 -39.18 20.20
C PRO A 680 -0.55 -37.93 20.91
N SER A 681 0.56 -37.37 20.42
CA SER A 681 1.18 -36.20 21.01
C SER A 681 1.93 -35.33 20.02
N PHE A 682 2.05 -34.05 20.36
CA PHE A 682 2.93 -33.08 19.70
C PHE A 682 3.36 -32.02 20.71
N VAL A 683 4.37 -31.24 20.35
CA VAL A 683 4.92 -30.20 21.22
C VAL A 683 4.82 -28.85 20.52
N LEU A 684 4.31 -27.83 21.23
CA LEU A 684 4.47 -26.43 20.85
C LEU A 684 5.59 -25.82 21.69
N MET A 685 6.63 -25.33 21.05
CA MET A 685 7.71 -24.61 21.69
C MET A 685 7.48 -23.10 21.56
N ASP A 686 7.56 -22.41 22.68
CA ASP A 686 7.61 -20.95 22.82
C ASP A 686 9.06 -20.60 23.12
N ILE A 687 9.79 -20.22 22.07
CA ILE A 687 11.22 -19.89 22.15
C ILE A 687 11.36 -18.40 22.45
N GLN A 688 11.99 -18.10 23.58
CA GLN A 688 12.34 -16.75 24.03
C GLN A 688 13.85 -16.51 23.86
N THR A 689 14.34 -15.33 24.23
CA THR A 689 15.74 -14.94 24.03
C THR A 689 16.77 -15.89 24.67
N SER A 690 16.45 -16.48 25.83
CA SER A 690 17.35 -17.38 26.57
C SER A 690 16.65 -18.59 27.20
N SER A 691 15.36 -18.76 26.95
CA SER A 691 14.56 -19.86 27.49
C SER A 691 13.64 -20.44 26.44
N ILE A 692 13.29 -21.71 26.60
CA ILE A 692 12.32 -22.43 25.78
C ILE A 692 11.24 -22.93 26.72
N THR A 693 10.00 -22.53 26.49
CA THR A 693 8.84 -23.12 27.14
C THR A 693 8.18 -24.10 26.19
N ILE A 694 8.02 -25.36 26.58
CA ILE A 694 7.32 -26.36 25.78
C ILE A 694 5.94 -26.66 26.36
N TYR A 695 4.93 -26.68 25.50
CA TYR A 695 3.57 -27.11 25.78
C TYR A 695 3.34 -28.45 25.07
N ILE A 696 3.03 -29.47 25.85
CA ILE A 696 2.99 -30.85 25.40
C ILE A 696 1.53 -31.25 25.34
N TYR A 697 1.03 -31.51 24.14
CA TYR A 697 -0.35 -31.90 23.91
C TYR A 697 -0.40 -33.42 23.81
N LYS A 698 -1.15 -34.06 24.71
CA LYS A 698 -1.38 -35.51 24.71
C LYS A 698 -2.88 -35.79 24.57
N TYR A 699 -3.25 -36.74 23.73
CA TYR A 699 -4.64 -37.15 23.56
C TYR A 699 -4.92 -38.44 24.35
N VAL A 700 -5.53 -38.31 25.52
CA VAL A 700 -5.75 -39.41 26.48
C VAL A 700 -7.24 -39.47 26.83
N ASP A 701 -7.85 -40.65 26.76
CA ASP A 701 -9.26 -40.89 27.15
C ASP A 701 -10.28 -39.93 26.48
N ASN A 702 -10.08 -39.65 25.17
CA ASN A 702 -10.84 -38.67 24.37
C ASN A 702 -10.68 -37.19 24.76
N ASP A 703 -9.84 -36.88 25.76
CA ASP A 703 -9.55 -35.53 26.21
C ASP A 703 -8.12 -35.08 25.88
N LEU A 704 -7.96 -33.77 25.78
CA LEU A 704 -6.68 -33.12 25.52
C LEU A 704 -6.01 -32.76 26.85
N LYS A 705 -4.89 -33.39 27.16
CA LYS A 705 -4.05 -33.03 28.30
C LYS A 705 -2.89 -32.14 27.82
N VAL A 706 -2.67 -31.04 28.52
CA VAL A 706 -1.58 -30.10 28.23
C VAL A 706 -0.63 -30.05 29.42
N GLU A 707 0.62 -30.39 29.21
CA GLU A 707 1.71 -30.26 30.19
C GLU A 707 2.65 -29.12 29.77
N LYS A 708 3.27 -28.46 30.73
CA LYS A 708 4.19 -27.35 30.49
C LYS A 708 5.55 -27.65 31.11
N MET A 709 6.63 -27.48 30.34
CA MET A 709 8.01 -27.53 30.83
C MET A 709 8.80 -26.31 30.35
N GLU A 710 9.81 -25.91 31.12
CA GLU A 710 10.65 -24.75 30.81
C GLU A 710 12.13 -25.16 30.87
N TYR A 711 12.88 -24.72 29.87
CA TYR A 711 14.32 -24.86 29.75
C TYR A 711 14.96 -23.47 29.65
N SER A 712 16.10 -23.24 30.28
CA SER A 712 16.84 -21.98 30.18
C SER A 712 18.30 -22.25 29.85
N LYS A 713 18.79 -21.60 28.79
CA LYS A 713 20.19 -21.62 28.39
C LYS A 713 21.00 -20.88 29.45
N LYS A 714 21.90 -21.57 30.15
CA LYS A 714 22.76 -21.00 31.19
C LYS A 714 23.97 -20.28 30.62
#